data_AF-A0A1D2X262-F1
#
_entry.id   AF-A0A1D2X262-F1
#
_cell.length_a   1.000
_cell.length_b   1.000
_cell.length_c   1.000
_cell.angle_alpha   90.00
_cell.angle_beta   90.00
_cell.angle_gamma   90.00
#
_symmetry.space_group_name_H-M   'P 1'
#
loop_
_entity.id
_entity.type
_entity.pdbx_description
1 polymer ?
#
loop_
_entity_poly.entity_id
_entity_poly.type
_entity_poly.pdbx_seq_one_letter_code
_entity_poly.pdbx_strand_id
1 'polypeptide(L)'
;MNPEISIIKGAKKAFIDEHYPIYDNKPELILNNKDHKVLNSIKDELNNCDEFYISVAFITLSGITPLLEDLKELEYRGIQGKILTTDYLNFSEPAALKKLNNFQNIEVKIYSQQKEGFHTKGYIFRNKDIYRGIVGSSNLTMNALTINKEWNIGFTSLNQGEIIQDICHELDELWKKADNLDDVIEEYTKNYEKNKFKDFQKSLEHVEQTTEELIPNSMQQEFIENLRELMKKGEKRALLVSATGTGKTYASAFAVKDAHPKKFLFLVHREQIAKQAIKSYKQIFKDEKEKFGLLSGTSKETDKDYLFSTVQSMSKEETYTHFKPDTFDYIIIDEVHRAGATSYTKLLDYFKPKFCLGMSASPDRTDSFNIYELFDYNVPLDIRLQDALDKDLLCPFHYFGIHDIKVDGKVLEDNSDFRFLVSEDRVNYILKNSEYYGYSGDRLKSLIFCSTKKEAHTLAESFNKKGHPSIALTGDNSQKEREEAIIRLTDDTIKDNLEYIFTVDIFNEGVDIPEVNQVILLRPTESSIIFIQQLGRGLRKFNNKEYVVIIDFIGNYKQNYLIPIALSGDMSHDKDNLRKYLMEGTKIIPGQSSISFDRISKKKIYESINNTNFSRIALFKEHYQKLKYRLGHVPYLVDFYRNKELDPSLILSHSKFKCYYSFLKHVDKEYNGFLSDDEIRSLEFVTSNFSNGKRPHELLILKLLIKHGYFSIALLENELKKAPYRIKEDYKSIIHCFRMFNLNFFVKKDVDYYSNVKFFEFDNSLLEHEKHLRNEKFMISDEFKSFLDSDTYKYLLDDVLDFGLDKYLDNYMQTDSVNLNLYSKYSRKDVCRLLNWSHDDSSTMYGYQAKHDTCPIFVTLKKTEDISESTKYKETFESRYIFSWMTRSKRTLKSKEILDITQNENLRMHLFVKKSDDADGNEFYYLGQVNHDDGYETTIKNDKGTLSPIVNFKLSLHHPVKEELYNYLNEDIG
;
A
#
# COMPACT_ATOMS: atom_id res chain seq x y z
N MET A 1 -16.68 21.17 17.25
CA MET A 1 -16.19 22.26 18.13
C MET A 1 -16.33 23.58 17.37
N ASN A 2 -16.63 24.72 18.02
CA ASN A 2 -16.61 26.04 17.37
C ASN A 2 -15.19 26.25 16.75
N PRO A 3 -15.07 26.53 15.43
CA PRO A 3 -13.79 26.75 14.76
C PRO A 3 -12.88 27.75 15.45
N GLU A 4 -13.45 28.82 16.02
CA GLU A 4 -12.74 29.84 16.77
C GLU A 4 -12.02 29.26 18.01
N ILE A 5 -12.74 28.46 18.80
CA ILE A 5 -12.18 27.80 19.99
C ILE A 5 -11.07 26.82 19.57
N SER A 6 -11.27 26.10 18.46
CA SER A 6 -10.28 25.18 17.91
C SER A 6 -8.99 25.93 17.50
N ILE A 7 -9.12 27.06 16.80
CA ILE A 7 -7.99 27.90 16.38
C ILE A 7 -7.25 28.46 17.60
N ILE A 8 -7.95 29.03 18.57
CA ILE A 8 -7.33 29.61 19.79
C ILE A 8 -6.53 28.54 20.55
N LYS A 9 -7.13 27.38 20.78
CA LYS A 9 -6.47 26.31 21.52
C LYS A 9 -5.32 25.67 20.71
N GLY A 10 -5.49 25.53 19.39
CA GLY A 10 -4.45 25.09 18.48
C GLY A 10 -3.25 26.03 18.47
N ALA A 11 -3.48 27.34 18.43
CA ALA A 11 -2.43 28.37 18.51
C ALA A 11 -1.70 28.35 19.86
N LYS A 12 -2.41 28.14 20.99
CA LYS A 12 -1.76 27.96 22.29
C LYS A 12 -0.80 26.77 22.30
N LYS A 13 -1.19 25.65 21.70
CA LYS A 13 -0.28 24.50 21.58
C LYS A 13 0.91 24.82 20.68
N ALA A 14 0.66 25.34 19.49
CA ALA A 14 1.68 25.50 18.46
C ALA A 14 2.72 26.60 18.80
N PHE A 15 2.27 27.70 19.42
CA PHE A 15 3.10 28.87 19.64
C PHE A 15 3.46 29.15 21.10
N ILE A 16 2.79 28.51 22.07
CA ILE A 16 3.04 28.78 23.50
C ILE A 16 3.60 27.56 24.22
N ASP A 17 2.91 26.40 24.19
CA ASP A 17 3.33 25.20 24.93
C ASP A 17 2.87 23.90 24.25
N GLU A 18 3.82 23.06 23.86
CA GLU A 18 3.56 21.78 23.21
C GLU A 18 2.75 20.79 24.07
N HIS A 19 2.67 20.99 25.39
CA HIS A 19 1.93 20.11 26.30
C HIS A 19 0.41 20.32 26.25
N TYR A 20 -0.08 21.37 25.58
CA TYR A 20 -1.52 21.53 25.36
C TYR A 20 -2.10 20.41 24.45
N PRO A 21 -3.39 20.06 24.59
CA PRO A 21 -4.02 19.00 23.77
C PRO A 21 -4.01 19.33 22.26
N ILE A 22 -4.14 18.31 21.42
CA ILE A 22 -4.13 18.44 19.93
C ILE A 22 -5.50 18.96 19.44
N TYR A 23 -5.50 19.86 18.46
CA TYR A 23 -6.69 20.46 17.84
C TYR A 23 -6.53 20.54 16.29
N ASP A 24 -7.63 20.41 15.53
CA ASP A 24 -7.66 20.30 14.05
C ASP A 24 -7.12 21.53 13.31
N ASN A 25 -7.27 22.70 13.93
CA ASN A 25 -6.92 23.99 13.33
C ASN A 25 -5.62 24.54 13.94
N LYS A 26 -4.77 23.64 14.47
CA LYS A 26 -3.45 24.04 14.97
C LYS A 26 -2.58 24.48 13.78
N PRO A 27 -1.79 25.54 13.93
CA PRO A 27 -0.66 25.78 13.05
C PRO A 27 0.30 24.59 13.09
N GLU A 28 0.86 24.22 11.95
CA GLU A 28 1.77 23.08 11.84
C GLU A 28 2.87 23.29 10.81
N LEU A 29 4.00 22.62 11.03
CA LEU A 29 5.10 22.58 10.08
C LEU A 29 4.84 21.44 9.08
N ILE A 30 4.67 21.82 7.81
CA ILE A 30 4.49 20.89 6.69
C ILE A 30 5.83 20.75 5.99
N LEU A 31 6.33 19.52 5.96
CA LEU A 31 7.66 19.17 5.46
C LEU A 31 7.64 17.82 4.74
N ASN A 32 8.62 17.59 3.88
CA ASN A 32 8.81 16.29 3.26
C ASN A 32 9.69 15.36 4.13
N ASN A 33 9.10 14.26 4.58
CA ASN A 33 9.77 13.14 5.24
C ASN A 33 9.17 11.80 4.76
N LYS A 34 9.51 10.70 5.42
CA LYS A 34 9.00 9.37 5.02
C LYS A 34 7.48 9.22 5.21
N ASP A 35 6.91 9.93 6.17
CA ASP A 35 5.51 9.80 6.58
C ASP A 35 4.60 10.91 6.01
N HIS A 36 5.18 12.04 5.61
CA HIS A 36 4.49 13.26 5.21
C HIS A 36 5.13 13.89 3.97
N LYS A 37 4.29 14.36 3.04
CA LYS A 37 4.68 15.10 1.84
C LYS A 37 3.82 16.36 1.75
N VAL A 38 4.40 17.45 1.28
CA VAL A 38 3.67 18.70 1.01
C VAL A 38 2.54 18.45 0.00
N LEU A 39 2.77 17.57 -0.99
CA LEU A 39 1.76 17.13 -1.96
C LEU A 39 0.48 16.64 -1.28
N ASN A 40 0.62 15.84 -0.21
CA ASN A 40 -0.53 15.24 0.47
C ASN A 40 -1.35 16.29 1.20
N SER A 41 -0.69 17.24 1.87
CA SER A 41 -1.38 18.36 2.50
C SER A 41 -2.13 19.21 1.48
N ILE A 42 -1.54 19.50 0.32
CA ILE A 42 -2.23 20.23 -0.75
C ILE A 42 -3.44 19.45 -1.27
N LYS A 43 -3.33 18.13 -1.50
CA LYS A 43 -4.44 17.29 -1.94
C LYS A 43 -5.57 17.24 -0.91
N ASP A 44 -5.25 17.08 0.37
CA ASP A 44 -6.22 17.09 1.45
C ASP A 44 -6.99 18.43 1.49
N GLU A 45 -6.28 19.54 1.37
CA GLU A 45 -6.91 20.87 1.37
C GLU A 45 -7.74 21.16 0.10
N LEU A 46 -7.27 20.73 -1.08
CA LEU A 46 -8.05 20.82 -2.33
C LEU A 46 -9.37 20.05 -2.20
N ASN A 47 -9.34 18.82 -1.68
CA ASN A 47 -10.53 17.98 -1.57
C ASN A 47 -11.60 18.57 -0.63
N ASN A 48 -11.20 19.38 0.35
CA ASN A 48 -12.08 19.96 1.36
C ASN A 48 -12.43 21.44 1.14
N CYS A 49 -11.96 22.07 0.07
CA CYS A 49 -12.25 23.48 -0.20
C CYS A 49 -13.53 23.68 -1.04
N ASP A 50 -14.07 24.89 -0.97
CA ASP A 50 -15.14 25.42 -1.84
C ASP A 50 -14.60 26.52 -2.80
N GLU A 51 -13.39 27.04 -2.55
CA GLU A 51 -12.63 27.96 -3.42
C GLU A 51 -11.14 27.85 -3.07
N PHE A 52 -10.23 28.02 -4.04
CA PHE A 52 -8.79 28.03 -3.78
C PHE A 52 -8.02 29.10 -4.57
N TYR A 53 -6.90 29.55 -4.01
CA TYR A 53 -5.95 30.45 -4.64
C TYR A 53 -4.54 29.92 -4.45
N ILE A 54 -3.79 29.76 -5.54
CA ILE A 54 -2.38 29.35 -5.52
C ILE A 54 -1.52 30.47 -6.11
N SER A 55 -0.55 30.94 -5.33
CA SER A 55 0.43 31.97 -5.72
C SER A 55 1.83 31.37 -5.63
N VAL A 56 2.38 30.92 -6.75
CA VAL A 56 3.66 30.21 -6.78
C VAL A 56 4.53 30.70 -7.92
N ALA A 57 5.81 30.90 -7.62
CA ALA A 57 6.77 31.38 -8.61
C ALA A 57 6.95 30.40 -9.78
N PHE A 58 7.05 29.09 -9.46
CA PHE A 58 7.41 28.06 -10.43
C PHE A 58 6.39 26.93 -10.49
N ILE A 59 5.99 26.56 -11.72
CA ILE A 59 5.04 25.49 -12.02
C ILE A 59 5.63 24.58 -13.11
N THR A 60 5.78 23.28 -12.83
CA THR A 60 6.17 22.28 -13.83
C THR A 60 5.06 21.30 -14.11
N LEU A 61 5.10 20.62 -15.27
CA LEU A 61 4.14 19.58 -15.62
C LEU A 61 4.23 18.41 -14.63
N SER A 62 5.44 18.06 -14.19
CA SER A 62 5.67 17.08 -13.15
C SER A 62 5.01 17.46 -11.82
N GLY A 63 5.01 18.74 -11.44
CA GLY A 63 4.35 19.21 -10.21
C GLY A 63 2.82 19.13 -10.24
N ILE A 64 2.20 19.37 -11.41
CA ILE A 64 0.73 19.36 -11.53
C ILE A 64 0.16 17.98 -11.88
N THR A 65 0.93 17.10 -12.52
CA THR A 65 0.45 15.79 -12.96
C THR A 65 -0.21 14.98 -11.83
N PRO A 66 0.39 14.86 -10.63
CA PRO A 66 -0.23 14.16 -9.50
C PRO A 66 -1.58 14.72 -9.02
N LEU A 67 -1.85 15.99 -9.33
CA LEU A 67 -3.04 16.75 -8.92
C LEU A 67 -4.16 16.74 -9.98
N LEU A 68 -3.91 16.22 -11.18
CA LEU A 68 -4.87 16.34 -12.29
C LEU A 68 -6.24 15.72 -11.96
N GLU A 69 -6.26 14.58 -11.27
CA GLU A 69 -7.54 13.96 -10.88
C GLU A 69 -8.27 14.78 -9.80
N ASP A 70 -7.54 15.37 -8.85
CA ASP A 70 -8.11 16.24 -7.83
C ASP A 70 -8.69 17.51 -8.48
N LEU A 71 -7.97 18.15 -9.41
CA LEU A 71 -8.43 19.33 -10.14
C LEU A 71 -9.65 19.03 -11.03
N LYS A 72 -9.70 17.84 -11.63
CA LYS A 72 -10.86 17.37 -12.42
C LYS A 72 -12.11 17.18 -11.56
N GLU A 73 -11.94 16.65 -10.35
CA GLU A 73 -13.04 16.53 -9.38
C GLU A 73 -13.54 17.91 -8.92
N LEU A 74 -12.62 18.88 -8.73
CA LEU A 74 -13.00 20.26 -8.40
C LEU A 74 -13.78 20.93 -9.54
N GLU A 75 -13.39 20.71 -10.79
CA GLU A 75 -14.14 21.17 -11.96
C GLU A 75 -15.55 20.57 -12.00
N TYR A 76 -15.65 19.25 -11.78
CA TYR A 76 -16.93 18.55 -11.72
C TYR A 76 -17.85 19.10 -10.60
N ARG A 77 -17.27 19.46 -9.45
CA ARG A 77 -17.97 20.09 -8.32
C ARG A 77 -18.24 21.58 -8.53
N GLY A 78 -17.70 22.20 -9.58
CA GLY A 78 -17.84 23.62 -9.89
C GLY A 78 -17.06 24.56 -8.96
N ILE A 79 -16.04 24.05 -8.26
CA ILE A 79 -15.24 24.80 -7.29
C ILE A 79 -14.26 25.71 -8.01
N GLN A 80 -14.33 27.02 -7.75
CA GLN A 80 -13.51 28.01 -8.45
C GLN A 80 -12.08 28.06 -7.91
N GLY A 81 -11.13 28.24 -8.82
CA GLY A 81 -9.70 28.30 -8.54
C GLY A 81 -9.01 29.48 -9.23
N LYS A 82 -8.03 30.08 -8.55
CA LYS A 82 -7.15 31.11 -9.12
C LYS A 82 -5.70 30.69 -8.98
N ILE A 83 -4.94 30.75 -10.06
CA ILE A 83 -3.51 30.43 -10.06
C ILE A 83 -2.72 31.62 -10.60
N LEU A 84 -1.84 32.15 -9.77
CA LEU A 84 -0.93 33.23 -10.11
C LEU A 84 0.50 32.71 -10.15
N THR A 85 1.19 32.99 -11.26
CA THR A 85 2.61 32.69 -11.44
C THR A 85 3.35 33.89 -12.04
N THR A 86 4.61 33.72 -12.42
CA THR A 86 5.45 34.80 -12.95
C THR A 86 6.31 34.34 -14.13
N ASP A 87 6.79 35.31 -14.91
CA ASP A 87 7.80 35.12 -15.94
C ASP A 87 9.24 35.07 -15.38
N TYR A 88 9.43 35.11 -14.06
CA TYR A 88 10.74 35.01 -13.42
C TYR A 88 11.55 33.80 -13.92
N LEU A 89 12.79 34.06 -14.36
CA LEU A 89 13.72 33.10 -14.97
C LEU A 89 13.17 32.36 -16.21
N ASN A 90 11.95 32.66 -16.65
CA ASN A 90 11.16 31.83 -17.55
C ASN A 90 11.25 30.35 -17.17
N PHE A 91 10.97 30.03 -15.90
CA PHE A 91 11.09 28.67 -15.38
C PHE A 91 9.80 27.85 -15.49
N SER A 92 8.62 28.47 -15.29
CA SER A 92 7.35 27.75 -15.36
C SER A 92 7.13 27.17 -16.76
N GLU A 93 6.74 25.90 -16.83
CA GLU A 93 6.59 25.21 -18.11
C GLU A 93 5.33 25.67 -18.85
N PRO A 94 5.44 26.15 -20.11
CA PRO A 94 4.27 26.59 -20.87
C PRO A 94 3.21 25.49 -21.03
N ALA A 95 3.63 24.22 -21.15
CA ALA A 95 2.72 23.08 -21.21
C ALA A 95 1.92 22.91 -19.92
N ALA A 96 2.53 23.12 -18.75
CA ALA A 96 1.86 23.06 -17.47
C ALA A 96 0.84 24.19 -17.30
N LEU A 97 1.21 25.42 -17.69
CA LEU A 97 0.31 26.58 -17.62
C LEU A 97 -0.90 26.41 -18.54
N LYS A 98 -0.69 25.97 -19.78
CA LYS A 98 -1.78 25.62 -20.71
C LYS A 98 -2.69 24.53 -20.15
N LYS A 99 -2.11 23.52 -19.49
CA LYS A 99 -2.89 22.44 -18.87
C LYS A 99 -3.82 22.95 -17.78
N LEU A 100 -3.33 23.85 -16.92
CA LEU A 100 -4.13 24.48 -15.87
C LEU A 100 -5.22 25.39 -16.45
N ASN A 101 -4.93 26.13 -17.52
CA ASN A 101 -5.88 27.03 -18.17
C ASN A 101 -6.99 26.31 -18.94
N ASN A 102 -6.85 25.00 -19.20
CA ASN A 102 -7.89 24.20 -19.85
C ASN A 102 -9.06 23.84 -18.92
N PHE A 103 -8.90 24.01 -17.60
CA PHE A 103 -9.97 23.77 -16.64
C PHE A 103 -10.92 24.97 -16.60
N GLN A 104 -12.23 24.73 -16.77
CA GLN A 104 -13.25 25.79 -16.86
C GLN A 104 -13.44 26.57 -15.56
N ASN A 105 -13.06 25.96 -14.43
CA ASN A 105 -13.17 26.51 -13.09
C ASN A 105 -11.87 27.17 -12.60
N ILE A 106 -10.78 27.17 -13.40
CA ILE A 106 -9.48 27.71 -12.98
C ILE A 106 -9.09 28.88 -13.89
N GLU A 107 -8.85 30.04 -13.29
CA GLU A 107 -8.26 31.19 -13.97
C GLU A 107 -6.74 31.21 -13.72
N VAL A 108 -5.93 31.36 -14.77
CA VAL A 108 -4.46 31.42 -14.67
C VAL A 108 -3.96 32.78 -15.15
N LYS A 109 -3.11 33.42 -14.34
CA LYS A 109 -2.46 34.70 -14.69
C LYS A 109 -0.95 34.68 -14.49
N ILE A 110 -0.26 35.51 -15.27
CA ILE A 110 1.19 35.72 -15.17
C ILE A 110 1.47 37.15 -14.71
N TYR A 111 2.22 37.28 -13.62
CA TYR A 111 2.77 38.54 -13.15
C TYR A 111 4.16 38.78 -13.78
N SER A 112 4.27 39.81 -14.62
CA SER A 112 5.55 40.15 -15.28
C SER A 112 6.53 40.86 -14.35
N GLN A 113 7.78 40.40 -14.36
CA GLN A 113 8.90 40.95 -13.58
C GLN A 113 9.34 42.36 -13.95
N GLN A 114 8.93 42.90 -15.09
CA GLN A 114 9.22 44.30 -15.41
C GLN A 114 8.60 45.27 -14.38
N LYS A 115 7.68 44.77 -13.54
CA LYS A 115 7.01 45.48 -12.46
C LYS A 115 7.84 45.39 -11.16
N GLU A 116 7.90 44.22 -10.52
CA GLU A 116 8.66 43.93 -9.27
C GLU A 116 9.02 42.42 -9.16
N GLY A 117 9.90 42.05 -8.22
CA GLY A 117 10.33 40.66 -8.03
C GLY A 117 9.26 39.76 -7.40
N PHE A 118 8.64 38.89 -8.20
CA PHE A 118 7.66 37.90 -7.73
C PHE A 118 8.32 36.56 -7.39
N HIS A 119 8.23 36.14 -6.12
CA HIS A 119 8.73 34.84 -5.67
C HIS A 119 7.86 34.23 -4.56
N THR A 120 6.57 34.51 -4.59
CA THR A 120 5.58 34.00 -3.63
C THR A 120 5.41 32.50 -3.74
N LYS A 121 5.04 31.87 -2.61
CA LYS A 121 4.76 30.43 -2.45
C LYS A 121 3.69 30.27 -1.39
N GLY A 122 2.46 30.53 -1.80
CA GLY A 122 1.28 30.50 -0.96
C GLY A 122 0.17 29.67 -1.59
N TYR A 123 -0.43 28.79 -0.81
CA TYR A 123 -1.58 27.99 -1.18
C TYR A 123 -2.70 28.29 -0.18
N ILE A 124 -3.81 28.86 -0.66
CA ILE A 124 -4.92 29.32 0.17
C ILE A 124 -6.18 28.57 -0.24
N PHE A 125 -6.88 28.01 0.72
CA PHE A 125 -8.07 27.20 0.53
C PHE A 125 -9.18 27.74 1.43
N ARG A 126 -10.36 28.00 0.87
CA ARG A 126 -11.52 28.44 1.63
C ARG A 126 -12.54 27.31 1.72
N ASN A 127 -13.06 27.06 2.91
CA ASN A 127 -14.24 26.24 3.15
C ASN A 127 -15.20 27.06 4.03
N LYS A 128 -16.30 27.52 3.44
CA LYS A 128 -17.24 28.45 4.09
C LYS A 128 -16.52 29.68 4.69
N ASP A 129 -16.61 29.89 6.00
CA ASP A 129 -15.97 31.01 6.72
C ASP A 129 -14.54 30.73 7.21
N ILE A 130 -14.00 29.54 6.91
CA ILE A 130 -12.68 29.09 7.35
C ILE A 130 -11.72 29.10 6.16
N TYR A 131 -10.54 29.64 6.38
CA TYR A 131 -9.43 29.61 5.45
C TYR A 131 -8.30 28.75 5.99
N ARG A 132 -7.69 27.96 5.12
CA ARG A 132 -6.49 27.20 5.38
C ARG A 132 -5.39 27.68 4.45
N GLY A 133 -4.25 28.04 5.02
CA GLY A 133 -3.12 28.59 4.29
C GLY A 133 -1.89 27.71 4.49
N ILE A 134 -1.17 27.46 3.40
CA ILE A 134 0.15 26.85 3.41
C ILE A 134 1.10 27.86 2.78
N VAL A 135 2.07 28.37 3.55
CA VAL A 135 3.03 29.37 3.09
C VAL A 135 4.44 28.93 3.45
N GLY A 136 5.38 29.00 2.51
CA GLY A 136 6.74 28.55 2.76
C GLY A 136 7.66 28.56 1.55
N SER A 137 8.45 27.49 1.42
CA SER A 137 9.48 27.35 0.38
C SER A 137 9.06 26.50 -0.83
N SER A 138 7.89 25.85 -0.78
CA SER A 138 7.46 24.91 -1.82
C SER A 138 6.86 25.59 -3.04
N ASN A 139 7.44 25.29 -4.21
CA ASN A 139 6.85 25.59 -5.52
C ASN A 139 6.00 24.39 -5.99
N LEU A 140 5.23 24.58 -7.07
CA LEU A 140 4.44 23.50 -7.69
C LEU A 140 5.33 22.67 -8.64
N THR A 141 6.36 22.05 -8.06
CA THR A 141 7.32 21.16 -8.74
C THR A 141 7.43 19.85 -7.98
N MET A 142 7.68 18.73 -8.69
CA MET A 142 7.67 17.40 -8.07
C MET A 142 8.60 17.31 -6.85
N ASN A 143 9.84 17.76 -7.01
CA ASN A 143 10.86 17.70 -5.97
C ASN A 143 10.44 18.47 -4.71
N ALA A 144 9.92 19.70 -4.88
CA ALA A 144 9.45 20.52 -3.77
C ALA A 144 8.25 19.87 -3.07
N LEU A 145 7.34 19.25 -3.81
CA LEU A 145 6.15 18.67 -3.21
C LEU A 145 6.38 17.33 -2.51
N THR A 146 7.52 16.65 -2.73
CA THR A 146 7.71 15.25 -2.31
C THR A 146 9.04 14.90 -1.65
N ILE A 147 10.19 15.42 -2.09
CA ILE A 147 11.52 14.94 -1.65
C ILE A 147 12.34 16.04 -0.98
N ASN A 148 12.36 17.25 -1.55
CA ASN A 148 13.20 18.34 -1.06
C ASN A 148 12.88 18.65 0.40
N LYS A 149 13.89 19.07 1.15
CA LYS A 149 13.67 19.59 2.50
C LYS A 149 13.02 20.96 2.42
N GLU A 150 11.70 20.95 2.43
CA GLU A 150 10.84 22.13 2.39
C GLU A 150 10.32 22.46 3.78
N TRP A 151 10.24 23.75 4.10
CA TRP A 151 9.61 24.25 5.31
C TRP A 151 8.41 25.09 4.90
N ASN A 152 7.22 24.60 5.22
CA ASN A 152 5.99 25.36 5.05
C ASN A 152 5.23 25.42 6.37
N ILE A 153 4.56 26.54 6.61
CA ILE A 153 3.66 26.69 7.74
C ILE A 153 2.23 26.51 7.22
N GLY A 154 1.57 25.46 7.68
CA GLY A 154 0.14 25.29 7.58
C GLY A 154 -0.55 26.05 8.71
N PHE A 155 -1.57 26.85 8.41
CA PHE A 155 -2.35 27.55 9.42
C PHE A 155 -3.83 27.61 9.04
N THR A 156 -4.68 27.84 10.02
CA THR A 156 -6.11 28.04 9.84
C THR A 156 -6.51 29.42 10.37
N SER A 157 -7.33 30.13 9.62
CA SER A 157 -7.87 31.45 9.98
C SER A 157 -9.38 31.49 9.73
N LEU A 158 -10.09 32.31 10.48
CA LEU A 158 -11.44 32.74 10.10
C LEU A 158 -11.33 33.82 9.03
N ASN A 159 -12.42 34.05 8.30
CA ASN A 159 -12.51 35.13 7.31
C ASN A 159 -12.15 36.53 7.87
N GLN A 160 -12.44 36.81 9.14
CA GLN A 160 -12.10 38.09 9.78
C GLN A 160 -10.63 38.18 10.27
N GLY A 161 -9.84 37.11 10.13
CA GLY A 161 -8.49 37.06 10.67
C GLY A 161 -7.52 37.98 9.92
N GLU A 162 -6.65 38.67 10.64
CA GLU A 162 -5.71 39.66 10.08
C GLU A 162 -4.81 39.05 8.99
N ILE A 163 -4.14 37.91 9.26
CA ILE A 163 -3.27 37.25 8.25
C ILE A 163 -4.00 37.00 6.94
N ILE A 164 -5.22 36.48 7.00
CA ILE A 164 -5.92 36.08 5.78
C ILE A 164 -6.41 37.31 5.01
N GLN A 165 -6.80 38.37 5.72
CA GLN A 165 -7.14 39.65 5.09
C GLN A 165 -5.92 40.24 4.38
N ASP A 166 -4.75 40.25 5.03
CA ASP A 166 -3.51 40.75 4.42
C ASP A 166 -3.10 39.93 3.20
N ILE A 167 -3.14 38.60 3.30
CA ILE A 167 -2.83 37.71 2.18
C ILE A 167 -3.82 37.91 1.03
N CYS A 168 -5.12 37.88 1.30
CA CYS A 168 -6.12 38.08 0.25
C CYS A 168 -5.99 39.46 -0.41
N HIS A 169 -5.72 40.52 0.36
CA HIS A 169 -5.51 41.85 -0.17
C HIS A 169 -4.30 41.92 -1.12
N GLU A 170 -3.16 41.37 -0.68
CA GLU A 170 -1.94 41.29 -1.51
C GLU A 170 -2.18 40.48 -2.78
N LEU A 171 -2.85 39.33 -2.67
CA LEU A 171 -3.19 38.47 -3.81
C LEU A 171 -4.11 39.17 -4.81
N ASP A 172 -5.10 39.93 -4.34
CA ASP A 172 -5.99 40.70 -5.21
C ASP A 172 -5.25 41.85 -5.92
N GLU A 173 -4.33 42.53 -5.23
CA GLU A 173 -3.50 43.58 -5.83
C GLU A 173 -2.57 43.02 -6.91
N LEU A 174 -1.91 41.88 -6.62
CA LEU A 174 -1.08 41.18 -7.61
C LEU A 174 -1.93 40.67 -8.78
N TRP A 175 -3.12 40.14 -8.52
CA TRP A 175 -4.04 39.64 -9.55
C TRP A 175 -4.52 40.72 -10.52
N LYS A 176 -4.83 41.92 -10.01
CA LYS A 176 -5.21 43.08 -10.85
C LYS A 176 -4.07 43.56 -11.74
N LYS A 177 -2.83 43.43 -11.27
CA LYS A 177 -1.62 43.82 -12.01
C LYS A 177 -1.14 42.73 -12.97
N ALA A 178 -1.61 41.50 -12.84
CA ALA A 178 -1.20 40.37 -13.66
C ALA A 178 -1.97 40.30 -14.98
N ASP A 179 -1.29 39.75 -15.99
CA ASP A 179 -1.81 39.61 -17.34
C ASP A 179 -2.49 38.23 -17.48
N ASN A 180 -3.58 38.14 -18.26
CA ASN A 180 -4.24 36.85 -18.47
C ASN A 180 -3.32 35.93 -19.27
N LEU A 181 -3.32 34.63 -18.95
CA LEU A 181 -2.42 33.70 -19.60
C LEU A 181 -2.59 33.67 -21.12
N ASP A 182 -3.83 33.63 -21.62
CA ASP A 182 -4.12 33.53 -23.06
C ASP A 182 -3.56 34.70 -23.87
N ASP A 183 -3.43 35.88 -23.25
CA ASP A 183 -2.91 37.09 -23.89
C ASP A 183 -1.37 37.04 -24.05
N VAL A 184 -0.66 36.30 -23.19
CA VAL A 184 0.81 36.36 -23.08
C VAL A 184 1.52 35.02 -23.32
N ILE A 185 0.79 33.90 -23.34
CA ILE A 185 1.37 32.54 -23.36
C ILE A 185 2.26 32.28 -24.59
N GLU A 186 1.94 32.84 -25.75
CA GLU A 186 2.75 32.65 -26.96
C GLU A 186 4.13 33.33 -26.84
N GLU A 187 4.17 34.56 -26.34
CA GLU A 187 5.42 35.29 -26.11
C GLU A 187 6.24 34.62 -25.01
N TYR A 188 5.57 34.23 -23.92
CA TYR A 188 6.20 33.51 -22.82
C TYR A 188 6.84 32.19 -23.29
N THR A 189 6.13 31.41 -24.12
CA THR A 189 6.64 30.14 -24.67
C THR A 189 7.94 30.36 -25.46
N LYS A 190 8.01 31.40 -26.30
CA LYS A 190 9.23 31.72 -27.05
C LYS A 190 10.41 32.06 -26.13
N ASN A 191 10.15 32.82 -25.06
CA ASN A 191 11.18 33.18 -24.08
C ASN A 191 11.66 31.97 -23.27
N TYR A 192 10.73 31.10 -22.87
CA TYR A 192 11.02 29.83 -22.20
C TYR A 192 11.93 28.92 -23.05
N GLU A 193 11.56 28.69 -24.32
CA GLU A 193 12.33 27.84 -25.24
C GLU A 193 13.75 28.40 -25.49
N LYS A 194 13.86 29.73 -25.63
CA LYS A 194 15.16 30.40 -25.78
C LYS A 194 16.06 30.22 -24.56
N ASN A 195 15.50 30.24 -23.35
CA ASN A 195 16.24 29.97 -22.13
C ASN A 195 16.64 28.49 -22.02
N LYS A 196 15.70 27.56 -22.25
CA LYS A 196 15.98 26.10 -22.26
C LYS A 196 17.10 25.74 -23.25
N PHE A 197 17.11 26.37 -24.43
CA PHE A 197 18.16 26.16 -25.42
C PHE A 197 19.54 26.66 -24.96
N LYS A 198 19.61 27.82 -24.29
CA LYS A 198 20.87 28.32 -23.72
C LYS A 198 21.42 27.39 -22.63
N ASP A 199 20.55 26.87 -21.77
CA ASP A 199 20.95 25.95 -20.71
C ASP A 199 21.41 24.61 -21.29
N PHE A 200 20.75 24.14 -22.35
CA PHE A 200 21.20 22.97 -23.11
C PHE A 200 22.58 23.15 -23.77
N GLN A 201 22.87 24.34 -24.32
CA GLN A 201 24.20 24.63 -24.87
C GLN A 201 25.30 24.60 -23.79
N LYS A 202 25.03 25.18 -22.62
CA LYS A 202 25.97 25.15 -21.49
C LYS A 202 26.23 23.74 -20.97
N SER A 203 25.22 22.88 -20.94
CA SER A 203 25.38 21.51 -20.47
C SER A 203 26.18 20.65 -21.46
N LEU A 204 26.00 20.85 -22.78
CA LEU A 204 26.82 20.19 -23.80
C LEU A 204 28.31 20.53 -23.68
N GLU A 205 28.66 21.78 -23.34
CA GLU A 205 30.05 22.21 -23.10
C GLU A 205 30.69 21.53 -21.86
N HIS A 206 29.89 21.04 -20.91
CA HIS A 206 30.37 20.34 -19.70
C HIS A 206 30.49 18.82 -19.88
N VAL A 207 29.68 18.20 -20.75
CA VAL A 207 29.62 16.73 -20.91
C VAL A 207 30.82 16.17 -21.69
N GLU A 208 31.54 16.98 -22.48
CA GLU A 208 32.75 16.53 -23.19
C GLU A 208 33.94 16.14 -22.27
N GLN A 209 33.84 16.32 -20.95
CA GLN A 209 34.98 16.14 -20.01
C GLN A 209 34.90 14.96 -19.04
N THR A 210 33.82 14.18 -18.97
CA THR A 210 33.70 13.08 -17.97
C THR A 210 33.27 11.75 -18.57
N THR A 211 34.24 10.85 -18.83
CA THR A 211 33.95 9.41 -18.92
C THR A 211 33.81 8.84 -17.51
N GLU A 212 32.65 9.03 -16.87
CA GLU A 212 32.42 8.45 -15.54
C GLU A 212 32.46 6.91 -15.59
N GLU A 213 33.10 6.33 -14.57
CA GLU A 213 33.11 4.89 -14.35
C GLU A 213 31.76 4.46 -13.75
N LEU A 214 31.17 3.37 -14.24
CA LEU A 214 29.91 2.86 -13.70
C LEU A 214 30.16 2.23 -12.32
N ILE A 215 29.53 2.77 -11.29
CA ILE A 215 29.60 2.30 -9.90
C ILE A 215 28.30 1.57 -9.55
N PRO A 216 28.35 0.42 -8.83
CA PRO A 216 27.15 -0.25 -8.37
C PRO A 216 26.37 0.63 -7.38
N ASN A 217 25.05 0.68 -7.52
CA ASN A 217 24.17 1.37 -6.56
C ASN A 217 24.08 0.59 -5.23
N SER A 218 23.44 1.17 -4.21
CA SER A 218 23.32 0.59 -2.86
C SER A 218 22.75 -0.83 -2.86
N MET A 219 21.74 -1.08 -3.68
CA MET A 219 21.11 -2.38 -3.84
C MET A 219 22.06 -3.42 -4.45
N GLN A 220 22.79 -3.03 -5.49
CA GLN A 220 23.76 -3.90 -6.15
C GLN A 220 24.94 -4.21 -5.22
N GLN A 221 25.38 -3.26 -4.42
CA GLN A 221 26.41 -3.47 -3.40
C GLN A 221 25.96 -4.49 -2.35
N GLU A 222 24.78 -4.30 -1.77
CA GLU A 222 24.15 -5.23 -0.81
C GLU A 222 24.05 -6.65 -1.39
N PHE A 223 23.58 -6.78 -2.64
CA PHE A 223 23.51 -8.06 -3.34
C PHE A 223 24.88 -8.74 -3.46
N ILE A 224 25.90 -8.00 -3.92
CA ILE A 224 27.25 -8.53 -4.13
C ILE A 224 27.87 -8.97 -2.81
N GLU A 225 27.69 -8.19 -1.73
CA GLU A 225 28.17 -8.53 -0.39
C GLU A 225 27.54 -9.83 0.12
N ASN A 226 26.21 -9.95 0.07
CA ASN A 226 25.48 -11.14 0.49
C ASN A 226 25.87 -12.36 -0.36
N LEU A 227 26.05 -12.19 -1.66
CA LEU A 227 26.49 -13.25 -2.56
C LEU A 227 27.90 -13.73 -2.23
N ARG A 228 28.82 -12.80 -1.92
CA ARG A 228 30.19 -13.11 -1.52
C ARG A 228 30.22 -13.89 -0.21
N GLU A 229 29.35 -13.57 0.74
CA GLU A 229 29.21 -14.34 1.98
C GLU A 229 28.71 -15.76 1.75
N LEU A 230 27.70 -15.95 0.89
CA LEU A 230 27.20 -17.28 0.52
C LEU A 230 28.32 -18.13 -0.12
N MET A 231 29.05 -17.55 -1.08
CA MET A 231 30.18 -18.24 -1.72
C MET A 231 31.28 -18.62 -0.71
N LYS A 232 31.56 -17.76 0.29
CA LYS A 232 32.51 -18.08 1.37
C LYS A 232 32.04 -19.21 2.28
N LYS A 233 30.72 -19.36 2.49
CA LYS A 233 30.11 -20.47 3.23
C LYS A 233 30.14 -21.79 2.46
N GLY A 234 30.55 -21.77 1.18
CA GLY A 234 30.61 -22.94 0.31
C GLY A 234 29.32 -23.21 -0.46
N GLU A 235 28.35 -22.29 -0.39
CA GLU A 235 27.12 -22.36 -1.18
C GLU A 235 27.44 -22.24 -2.66
N LYS A 236 26.77 -23.05 -3.48
CA LYS A 236 27.04 -23.15 -4.93
C LYS A 236 25.93 -22.54 -5.77
N ARG A 237 24.81 -22.17 -5.16
CA ARG A 237 23.62 -21.70 -5.85
C ARG A 237 23.00 -20.54 -5.10
N ALA A 238 22.46 -19.57 -5.82
CA ALA A 238 21.70 -18.47 -5.26
C ALA A 238 20.64 -17.95 -6.24
N LEU A 239 19.59 -17.33 -5.70
CA LEU A 239 18.48 -16.73 -6.45
C LEU A 239 18.35 -15.24 -6.12
N LEU A 240 18.57 -14.38 -7.12
CA LEU A 240 18.24 -12.96 -7.03
C LEU A 240 16.77 -12.74 -7.38
N VAL A 241 16.00 -12.22 -6.43
CA VAL A 241 14.62 -11.77 -6.65
C VAL A 241 14.62 -10.25 -6.73
N SER A 242 14.25 -9.69 -7.88
CA SER A 242 14.33 -8.24 -8.08
C SER A 242 13.25 -7.74 -9.03
N ALA A 243 12.54 -6.68 -8.64
CA ALA A 243 11.48 -6.05 -9.41
C ALA A 243 11.93 -5.70 -10.83
N THR A 244 10.97 -5.62 -11.75
CA THR A 244 11.20 -5.16 -13.12
C THR A 244 11.75 -3.72 -13.11
N GLY A 245 12.74 -3.44 -13.95
CA GLY A 245 13.34 -2.10 -14.06
C GLY A 245 14.49 -1.77 -13.10
N THR A 246 14.75 -2.58 -12.07
CA THR A 246 15.77 -2.33 -11.03
C THR A 246 17.23 -2.57 -11.44
N GLY A 247 17.50 -2.96 -12.70
CA GLY A 247 18.86 -3.17 -13.19
C GLY A 247 19.49 -4.54 -12.87
N LYS A 248 18.68 -5.62 -12.83
CA LYS A 248 19.14 -7.02 -12.66
C LYS A 248 20.39 -7.36 -13.50
N THR A 249 20.41 -6.95 -14.77
CA THR A 249 21.54 -7.20 -15.68
C THR A 249 22.83 -6.57 -15.18
N TYR A 250 22.79 -5.32 -14.69
CA TYR A 250 23.96 -4.67 -14.10
C TYR A 250 24.39 -5.31 -12.79
N ALA A 251 23.43 -5.67 -11.91
CA ALA A 251 23.72 -6.41 -10.68
C ALA A 251 24.49 -7.71 -10.98
N SER A 252 24.02 -8.46 -11.99
CA SER A 252 24.67 -9.70 -12.43
C SER A 252 26.07 -9.46 -12.98
N ALA A 253 26.27 -8.39 -13.75
CA ALA A 253 27.57 -8.05 -14.34
C ALA A 253 28.60 -7.65 -13.28
N PHE A 254 28.19 -6.87 -12.28
CA PHE A 254 29.06 -6.53 -11.15
C PHE A 254 29.39 -7.75 -10.29
N ALA A 255 28.42 -8.65 -10.04
CA ALA A 255 28.67 -9.90 -9.33
C ALA A 255 29.69 -10.80 -10.07
N VAL A 256 29.59 -10.91 -11.40
CA VAL A 256 30.57 -11.65 -12.22
C VAL A 256 31.93 -10.96 -12.20
N LYS A 257 31.97 -9.62 -12.18
CA LYS A 257 33.22 -8.87 -12.05
C LYS A 257 33.88 -9.15 -10.71
N ASP A 258 33.12 -9.21 -9.61
CA ASP A 258 33.64 -9.54 -8.27
C ASP A 258 34.15 -10.99 -8.18
N ALA A 259 33.43 -11.94 -8.78
CA ALA A 259 33.76 -13.36 -8.72
C ALA A 259 34.94 -13.78 -9.64
N HIS A 260 35.26 -12.99 -10.67
CA HIS A 260 36.34 -13.23 -11.64
C HIS A 260 36.43 -14.69 -12.19
N PRO A 261 35.36 -15.26 -12.76
CA PRO A 261 35.40 -16.62 -13.32
C PRO A 261 36.30 -16.71 -14.56
N LYS A 262 36.91 -17.88 -14.83
CA LYS A 262 37.68 -18.10 -16.07
C LYS A 262 36.75 -18.37 -17.24
N LYS A 263 35.72 -19.18 -17.02
CA LYS A 263 34.66 -19.48 -17.99
C LYS A 263 33.29 -19.15 -17.42
N PHE A 264 32.51 -18.39 -18.15
CA PHE A 264 31.21 -17.88 -17.74
C PHE A 264 30.14 -18.17 -18.78
N LEU A 265 28.93 -18.54 -18.33
CA LEU A 265 27.78 -18.73 -19.19
C LEU A 265 26.57 -17.94 -18.67
N PHE A 266 25.99 -17.10 -19.52
CA PHE A 266 24.75 -16.37 -19.26
C PHE A 266 23.62 -16.94 -20.14
N LEU A 267 22.60 -17.52 -19.50
CA LEU A 267 21.47 -18.16 -20.15
C LEU A 267 20.23 -17.26 -20.10
N VAL A 268 19.60 -17.08 -21.26
CA VAL A 268 18.37 -16.29 -21.42
C VAL A 268 17.36 -17.03 -22.29
N HIS A 269 16.09 -16.63 -22.23
CA HIS A 269 15.05 -17.23 -23.07
C HIS A 269 14.98 -16.66 -24.50
N ARG A 270 15.56 -15.47 -24.75
CA ARG A 270 15.52 -14.77 -26.05
C ARG A 270 16.88 -14.18 -26.43
N GLU A 271 17.21 -14.21 -27.72
CA GLU A 271 18.46 -13.68 -28.26
C GLU A 271 18.63 -12.17 -28.03
N GLN A 272 17.55 -11.40 -28.11
CA GLN A 272 17.59 -9.94 -27.88
C GLN A 272 18.09 -9.60 -26.48
N ILE A 273 17.66 -10.36 -25.47
CA ILE A 273 18.11 -10.18 -24.08
C ILE A 273 19.60 -10.52 -23.96
N ALA A 274 20.07 -11.58 -24.63
CA ALA A 274 21.49 -11.91 -24.67
C ALA A 274 22.32 -10.75 -25.25
N LYS A 275 21.89 -10.17 -26.38
CA LYS A 275 22.55 -9.03 -27.02
C LYS A 275 22.59 -7.80 -26.10
N GLN A 276 21.47 -7.48 -25.43
CA GLN A 276 21.38 -6.38 -24.47
C GLN A 276 22.27 -6.61 -23.24
N ALA A 277 22.32 -7.85 -22.73
CA ALA A 277 23.18 -8.22 -21.62
C ALA A 277 24.66 -8.09 -22.02
N ILE A 278 25.08 -8.57 -23.20
CA ILE A 278 26.44 -8.36 -23.72
C ILE A 278 26.80 -6.87 -23.75
N LYS A 279 25.89 -6.01 -24.26
CA LYS A 279 26.12 -4.55 -24.29
C LYS A 279 26.37 -3.99 -22.90
N SER A 280 25.55 -4.39 -21.92
CA SER A 280 25.67 -3.94 -20.52
C SER A 280 26.97 -4.44 -19.87
N TYR A 281 27.32 -5.71 -20.05
CA TYR A 281 28.56 -6.27 -19.54
C TYR A 281 29.79 -5.58 -20.15
N LYS A 282 29.80 -5.30 -21.47
CA LYS A 282 30.91 -4.57 -22.12
C LYS A 282 31.12 -3.16 -21.58
N GLN A 283 30.12 -2.53 -20.96
CA GLN A 283 30.28 -1.23 -20.31
C GLN A 283 31.00 -1.33 -18.95
N ILE A 284 30.84 -2.46 -18.24
CA ILE A 284 31.49 -2.74 -16.96
C ILE A 284 32.90 -3.33 -17.16
N PHE A 285 33.08 -4.19 -18.18
CA PHE A 285 34.33 -4.85 -18.55
C PHE A 285 35.01 -4.12 -19.72
N LYS A 286 35.32 -2.82 -19.55
CA LYS A 286 35.81 -1.95 -20.64
C LYS A 286 37.07 -2.50 -21.33
N ASP A 287 37.96 -3.17 -20.58
CA ASP A 287 39.25 -3.67 -21.07
C ASP A 287 39.22 -5.11 -21.59
N GLU A 288 38.09 -5.80 -21.48
CA GLU A 288 37.98 -7.24 -21.78
C GLU A 288 36.87 -7.58 -22.77
N LYS A 289 36.49 -6.62 -23.63
CA LYS A 289 35.34 -6.73 -24.55
C LYS A 289 35.42 -7.90 -25.54
N GLU A 290 36.63 -8.40 -25.82
CA GLU A 290 36.87 -9.53 -26.72
C GLU A 290 36.51 -10.90 -26.12
N LYS A 291 36.34 -10.98 -24.78
CA LYS A 291 35.98 -12.21 -24.07
C LYS A 291 34.53 -12.67 -24.30
N PHE A 292 33.67 -11.77 -24.78
CA PHE A 292 32.23 -11.96 -24.88
C PHE A 292 31.83 -12.61 -26.21
N GLY A 293 31.02 -13.68 -26.14
CA GLY A 293 30.46 -14.38 -27.31
C GLY A 293 28.95 -14.56 -27.27
N LEU A 294 28.32 -14.69 -28.44
CA LEU A 294 26.90 -15.02 -28.57
C LEU A 294 26.67 -16.42 -29.18
N LEU A 295 25.84 -17.23 -28.53
CA LEU A 295 25.36 -18.51 -29.02
C LEU A 295 23.81 -18.50 -29.11
N SER A 296 23.29 -18.42 -30.31
CA SER A 296 21.85 -18.32 -30.56
C SER A 296 21.44 -19.13 -31.78
N GLY A 297 20.23 -18.91 -32.32
CA GLY A 297 19.85 -19.50 -33.60
C GLY A 297 20.60 -18.89 -34.78
N THR A 298 21.13 -17.67 -34.61
CA THR A 298 21.74 -16.84 -35.66
C THR A 298 23.26 -16.65 -35.48
N SER A 299 23.80 -16.83 -34.28
CA SER A 299 25.25 -16.79 -34.00
C SER A 299 25.74 -18.06 -33.30
N LYS A 300 26.99 -18.45 -33.56
CA LYS A 300 27.63 -19.67 -33.03
C LYS A 300 29.06 -19.40 -32.54
N GLU A 301 29.24 -18.42 -31.66
CA GLU A 301 30.55 -18.06 -31.11
C GLU A 301 30.88 -18.90 -29.86
N THR A 302 31.37 -20.13 -30.04
CA THR A 302 31.63 -21.06 -28.93
C THR A 302 32.98 -20.87 -28.25
N ASP A 303 33.98 -20.30 -28.94
CA ASP A 303 35.38 -20.20 -28.49
C ASP A 303 35.66 -18.95 -27.65
N LYS A 304 34.68 -18.53 -26.84
CA LYS A 304 34.76 -17.33 -26.00
C LYS A 304 34.82 -17.71 -24.52
N ASP A 305 35.37 -16.83 -23.68
CA ASP A 305 35.45 -17.08 -22.24
C ASP A 305 34.11 -16.82 -21.57
N TYR A 306 33.40 -15.78 -22.03
CA TYR A 306 32.16 -15.30 -21.46
C TYR A 306 31.08 -15.47 -22.51
N LEU A 307 30.32 -16.57 -22.42
CA LEU A 307 29.35 -16.97 -23.41
C LEU A 307 27.94 -16.54 -23.00
N PHE A 308 27.21 -15.89 -23.90
CA PHE A 308 25.80 -15.54 -23.73
C PHE A 308 24.99 -16.40 -24.69
N SER A 309 24.05 -17.19 -24.16
CA SER A 309 23.30 -18.13 -24.96
C SER A 309 21.81 -18.08 -24.70
N THR A 310 21.02 -18.36 -25.73
CA THR A 310 19.63 -18.74 -25.50
C THR A 310 19.58 -20.15 -24.93
N VAL A 311 18.63 -20.41 -24.04
CA VAL A 311 18.39 -21.75 -23.47
C VAL A 311 18.04 -22.74 -24.56
N GLN A 312 17.24 -22.32 -25.56
CA GLN A 312 16.87 -23.17 -26.69
C GLN A 312 18.10 -23.62 -27.50
N SER A 313 19.04 -22.72 -27.79
CA SER A 313 20.25 -23.08 -28.53
C SER A 313 21.21 -23.94 -27.72
N MET A 314 21.39 -23.62 -26.42
CA MET A 314 22.26 -24.39 -25.54
C MET A 314 21.70 -25.79 -25.26
N SER A 315 20.38 -25.95 -25.10
CA SER A 315 19.75 -27.23 -24.73
C SER A 315 19.75 -28.30 -25.83
N LYS A 316 20.23 -27.98 -27.04
CA LYS A 316 20.41 -28.98 -28.10
C LYS A 316 21.55 -29.92 -27.73
N GLU A 317 21.34 -31.22 -27.92
CA GLU A 317 22.31 -32.25 -27.55
C GLU A 317 23.68 -32.03 -28.18
N GLU A 318 23.72 -31.74 -29.48
CA GLU A 318 24.93 -31.36 -30.21
C GLU A 318 25.66 -30.13 -29.64
N THR A 319 24.93 -29.21 -28.99
CA THR A 319 25.48 -27.96 -28.46
C THR A 319 26.03 -28.14 -27.06
N TYR A 320 25.23 -28.60 -26.08
CA TYR A 320 25.73 -28.67 -24.71
C TYR A 320 26.79 -29.75 -24.52
N THR A 321 26.73 -30.86 -25.28
CA THR A 321 27.75 -31.93 -25.22
C THR A 321 29.09 -31.53 -25.83
N HIS A 322 29.12 -30.44 -26.61
CA HIS A 322 30.37 -29.85 -27.09
C HIS A 322 31.23 -29.30 -25.94
N PHE A 323 30.59 -28.86 -24.86
CA PHE A 323 31.25 -28.37 -23.65
C PHE A 323 31.31 -29.49 -22.61
N LYS A 324 32.41 -29.65 -21.89
CA LYS A 324 32.45 -30.58 -20.74
C LYS A 324 31.53 -30.09 -19.61
N PRO A 325 30.99 -30.99 -18.75
CA PRO A 325 30.15 -30.61 -17.62
C PRO A 325 30.73 -29.52 -16.70
N ASP A 326 32.05 -29.51 -16.52
CA ASP A 326 32.82 -28.61 -15.65
C ASP A 326 33.44 -27.41 -16.39
N THR A 327 33.04 -27.16 -17.65
CA THR A 327 33.63 -26.09 -18.48
C THR A 327 33.40 -24.70 -17.90
N PHE A 328 32.20 -24.43 -17.40
CA PHE A 328 31.82 -23.11 -16.90
C PHE A 328 32.01 -23.04 -15.39
N ASP A 329 32.83 -22.09 -14.91
CA ASP A 329 32.99 -21.84 -13.48
C ASP A 329 31.74 -21.19 -12.88
N TYR A 330 31.08 -20.35 -13.66
CA TYR A 330 29.96 -19.52 -13.21
C TYR A 330 28.85 -19.52 -14.27
N ILE A 331 27.64 -19.88 -13.85
CA ILE A 331 26.44 -19.85 -14.70
C ILE A 331 25.45 -18.85 -14.13
N ILE A 332 24.86 -18.02 -15.00
CA ILE A 332 23.73 -17.16 -14.67
C ILE A 332 22.54 -17.54 -15.53
N ILE A 333 21.36 -17.62 -14.93
CA ILE A 333 20.11 -17.90 -15.62
C ILE A 333 19.15 -16.75 -15.36
N ASP A 334 18.84 -15.98 -16.40
CA ASP A 334 17.84 -14.92 -16.34
C ASP A 334 16.43 -15.47 -16.60
N GLU A 335 15.44 -14.84 -15.99
CA GLU A 335 14.04 -15.30 -15.95
C GLU A 335 13.91 -16.79 -15.60
N VAL A 336 14.64 -17.19 -14.55
CA VAL A 336 14.74 -18.59 -14.12
C VAL A 336 13.41 -19.19 -13.67
N HIS A 337 12.36 -18.37 -13.52
CA HIS A 337 11.01 -18.88 -13.31
C HIS A 337 10.48 -19.75 -14.46
N ARG A 338 11.17 -19.74 -15.62
CA ARG A 338 10.92 -20.66 -16.74
C ARG A 338 11.64 -22.02 -16.60
N ALA A 339 12.38 -22.25 -15.52
CA ALA A 339 13.20 -23.44 -15.33
C ALA A 339 12.44 -24.78 -15.25
N GLY A 340 11.12 -24.74 -15.03
CA GLY A 340 10.27 -25.92 -15.09
C GLY A 340 10.18 -26.56 -16.49
N ALA A 341 10.63 -25.87 -17.55
CA ALA A 341 10.68 -26.44 -18.89
C ALA A 341 11.84 -27.45 -19.02
N THR A 342 11.60 -28.53 -19.78
CA THR A 342 12.57 -29.62 -20.02
C THR A 342 13.91 -29.17 -20.60
N SER A 343 13.95 -28.00 -21.26
CA SER A 343 15.18 -27.41 -21.79
C SER A 343 16.10 -26.87 -20.69
N TYR A 344 15.56 -26.31 -19.60
CA TYR A 344 16.35 -25.79 -18.49
C TYR A 344 16.88 -26.91 -17.60
N THR A 345 16.02 -27.87 -17.25
CA THR A 345 16.42 -29.02 -16.41
C THR A 345 17.57 -29.79 -17.04
N LYS A 346 17.52 -30.07 -18.35
CA LYS A 346 18.63 -30.69 -19.09
C LYS A 346 19.97 -29.97 -18.91
N LEU A 347 19.98 -28.64 -18.94
CA LEU A 347 21.20 -27.86 -18.80
C LEU A 347 21.73 -27.86 -17.36
N LEU A 348 20.83 -27.74 -16.38
CA LEU A 348 21.14 -27.76 -14.95
C LEU A 348 21.62 -29.15 -14.47
N ASP A 349 21.09 -30.21 -15.10
CA ASP A 349 21.49 -31.59 -14.82
C ASP A 349 22.87 -31.90 -15.42
N TYR A 350 23.17 -31.37 -16.61
CA TYR A 350 24.43 -31.59 -17.31
C TYR A 350 25.59 -30.76 -16.73
N PHE A 351 25.45 -29.43 -16.67
CA PHE A 351 26.53 -28.54 -16.24
C PHE A 351 26.70 -28.56 -14.72
N LYS A 352 27.95 -28.58 -14.27
CA LYS A 352 28.35 -28.59 -12.85
C LYS A 352 29.29 -27.42 -12.55
N PRO A 353 28.79 -26.17 -12.57
CA PRO A 353 29.62 -25.01 -12.31
C PRO A 353 30.05 -24.92 -10.84
N LYS A 354 31.07 -24.10 -10.56
CA LYS A 354 31.44 -23.77 -9.18
C LYS A 354 30.36 -22.93 -8.51
N PHE A 355 29.69 -22.06 -9.28
CA PHE A 355 28.57 -21.27 -8.79
C PHE A 355 27.48 -21.08 -9.86
N CYS A 356 26.21 -21.08 -9.45
CA CYS A 356 25.05 -20.85 -10.30
C CYS A 356 24.13 -19.78 -9.69
N LEU A 357 23.83 -18.73 -10.43
CA LEU A 357 22.92 -17.66 -9.99
C LEU A 357 21.68 -17.63 -10.87
N GLY A 358 20.51 -17.79 -10.27
CA GLY A 358 19.23 -17.55 -10.91
C GLY A 358 18.78 -16.11 -10.69
N MET A 359 18.08 -15.52 -11.65
CA MET A 359 17.46 -14.21 -11.50
C MET A 359 16.00 -14.26 -11.93
N SER A 360 15.11 -13.65 -11.15
CA SER A 360 13.69 -13.55 -11.49
C SER A 360 13.04 -12.32 -10.88
N ALA A 361 12.03 -11.76 -11.56
CA ALA A 361 11.12 -10.78 -10.95
C ALA A 361 9.95 -11.44 -10.20
N SER A 362 9.66 -12.70 -10.51
CA SER A 362 8.47 -13.40 -10.02
C SER A 362 8.78 -14.89 -9.84
N PRO A 363 9.55 -15.26 -8.79
CA PRO A 363 9.87 -16.65 -8.49
C PRO A 363 8.64 -17.46 -8.05
N ASP A 364 7.57 -16.80 -7.58
CA ASP A 364 6.44 -17.48 -6.95
C ASP A 364 5.36 -18.05 -7.91
N ARG A 365 5.69 -18.33 -9.18
CA ARG A 365 4.70 -18.92 -10.12
C ARG A 365 4.34 -20.33 -9.64
N THR A 366 3.05 -20.66 -9.71
CA THR A 366 2.45 -21.94 -9.27
C THR A 366 2.70 -23.12 -10.21
N ASP A 367 3.52 -22.93 -11.25
CA ASP A 367 3.96 -24.05 -12.08
C ASP A 367 4.70 -25.02 -11.15
N SER A 368 4.51 -26.33 -11.30
CA SER A 368 4.86 -27.38 -10.33
C SER A 368 6.37 -27.57 -10.03
N PHE A 369 7.20 -26.56 -10.31
CA PHE A 369 8.64 -26.57 -10.16
C PHE A 369 9.07 -25.52 -9.13
N ASN A 370 9.63 -25.97 -8.00
CA ASN A 370 10.09 -25.08 -6.95
C ASN A 370 11.46 -24.46 -7.30
N ILE A 371 11.43 -23.20 -7.75
CA ILE A 371 12.65 -22.47 -8.12
C ILE A 371 13.53 -22.20 -6.91
N TYR A 372 12.96 -21.96 -5.72
CA TYR A 372 13.75 -21.72 -4.52
C TYR A 372 14.56 -22.96 -4.14
N GLU A 373 13.95 -24.14 -4.22
CA GLU A 373 14.63 -25.43 -4.00
C GLU A 373 15.77 -25.64 -5.00
N LEU A 374 15.58 -25.28 -6.27
CA LEU A 374 16.64 -25.40 -7.28
C LEU A 374 17.91 -24.61 -6.90
N PHE A 375 17.76 -23.52 -6.16
CA PHE A 375 18.86 -22.66 -5.69
C PHE A 375 19.15 -22.83 -4.20
N ASP A 376 18.80 -23.98 -3.61
CA ASP A 376 19.08 -24.33 -2.22
C ASP A 376 18.53 -23.29 -1.21
N TYR A 377 17.44 -22.59 -1.57
CA TYR A 377 16.80 -21.52 -0.79
C TYR A 377 17.70 -20.31 -0.49
N ASN A 378 18.85 -20.21 -1.16
CA ASN A 378 19.79 -19.12 -1.00
C ASN A 378 19.30 -17.88 -1.76
N VAL A 379 18.55 -17.00 -1.10
CA VAL A 379 18.07 -15.73 -1.66
C VAL A 379 18.87 -14.57 -1.08
N PRO A 380 20.02 -14.17 -1.67
CA PRO A 380 20.85 -13.07 -1.14
C PRO A 380 20.14 -11.72 -1.15
N LEU A 381 19.09 -11.55 -1.96
CA LEU A 381 18.32 -10.32 -2.03
C LEU A 381 16.92 -10.56 -2.63
N ASP A 382 15.87 -10.04 -1.98
CA ASP A 382 14.50 -9.92 -2.50
C ASP A 382 14.07 -8.43 -2.43
N ILE A 383 13.96 -7.79 -3.59
CA ILE A 383 13.52 -6.39 -3.71
C ILE A 383 12.31 -6.31 -4.63
N ARG A 384 11.19 -5.84 -4.06
CA ARG A 384 9.91 -5.69 -4.77
C ARG A 384 9.68 -4.23 -5.17
N LEU A 385 8.51 -3.94 -5.73
CA LEU A 385 8.18 -2.62 -6.27
C LEU A 385 8.36 -1.51 -5.23
N GLN A 386 7.81 -1.68 -4.03
CA GLN A 386 7.88 -0.69 -2.95
C GLN A 386 9.33 -0.43 -2.53
N ASP A 387 10.10 -1.49 -2.26
CA ASP A 387 11.52 -1.39 -1.90
C ASP A 387 12.34 -0.68 -2.99
N ALA A 388 12.01 -0.94 -4.26
CA ALA A 388 12.67 -0.35 -5.41
C ALA A 388 12.36 1.14 -5.59
N LEU A 389 11.14 1.57 -5.25
CA LEU A 389 10.74 2.98 -5.22
C LEU A 389 11.41 3.71 -4.04
N ASP A 390 11.43 3.10 -2.86
CA ASP A 390 12.08 3.63 -1.66
C ASP A 390 13.58 3.87 -1.85
N LYS A 391 14.25 2.95 -2.55
CA LYS A 391 15.69 3.05 -2.86
C LYS A 391 16.00 3.91 -4.11
N ASP A 392 15.01 4.61 -4.67
CA ASP A 392 15.13 5.42 -5.90
C ASP A 392 15.80 4.65 -7.07
N LEU A 393 15.44 3.37 -7.23
CA LEU A 393 15.98 2.50 -8.28
C LEU A 393 15.15 2.57 -9.58
N LEU A 394 13.96 3.14 -9.50
CA LEU A 394 12.97 3.18 -10.57
C LEU A 394 12.67 4.64 -10.95
N CYS A 395 12.21 4.84 -12.18
CA CYS A 395 11.60 6.09 -12.59
C CYS A 395 10.28 6.27 -11.82
N PRO A 396 10.02 7.46 -11.24
CA PRO A 396 8.74 7.78 -10.63
C PRO A 396 7.56 7.53 -11.58
N PHE A 397 6.39 7.21 -11.02
CA PHE A 397 5.19 7.05 -11.83
C PHE A 397 3.96 7.73 -11.24
N HIS A 398 3.05 8.12 -12.13
CA HIS A 398 1.72 8.62 -11.77
C HIS A 398 0.68 7.64 -12.32
N TYR A 399 0.10 6.87 -11.41
CA TYR A 399 -0.94 5.92 -11.73
C TYR A 399 -2.32 6.59 -11.61
N PHE A 400 -3.11 6.50 -12.69
CA PHE A 400 -4.47 6.99 -12.80
C PHE A 400 -5.41 5.81 -13.13
N GLY A 401 -6.18 5.38 -12.14
CA GLY A 401 -7.25 4.41 -12.33
C GLY A 401 -8.55 5.11 -12.73
N ILE A 402 -8.90 5.02 -14.01
CA ILE A 402 -10.07 5.69 -14.59
C ILE A 402 -11.15 4.70 -14.99
N HIS A 403 -12.41 5.05 -14.84
CA HIS A 403 -13.50 4.14 -15.15
C HIS A 403 -13.61 3.98 -16.67
N ASP A 404 -13.75 2.74 -17.15
CA ASP A 404 -14.04 2.53 -18.57
C ASP A 404 -15.47 3.00 -18.90
N ILE A 405 -15.70 3.40 -20.15
CA ILE A 405 -16.98 3.96 -20.60
C ILE A 405 -18.07 2.89 -20.71
N LYS A 406 -19.32 3.36 -20.78
CA LYS A 406 -20.43 2.55 -21.24
C LYS A 406 -20.55 2.64 -22.76
N VAL A 407 -20.61 1.51 -23.44
CA VAL A 407 -20.86 1.44 -24.89
C VAL A 407 -22.25 0.85 -25.09
N ASP A 408 -23.12 1.54 -25.84
CA ASP A 408 -24.54 1.18 -26.01
C ASP A 408 -25.28 0.98 -24.67
N GLY A 409 -24.94 1.80 -23.67
CA GLY A 409 -25.52 1.73 -22.32
C GLY A 409 -25.03 0.56 -21.47
N LYS A 410 -24.15 -0.32 -21.98
CA LYS A 410 -23.58 -1.46 -21.26
C LYS A 410 -22.21 -1.11 -20.68
N VAL A 411 -21.99 -1.49 -19.42
CA VAL A 411 -20.69 -1.40 -18.77
C VAL A 411 -19.80 -2.53 -19.29
N LEU A 412 -18.50 -2.26 -19.43
CA LEU A 412 -17.53 -3.30 -19.78
C LEU A 412 -17.24 -4.19 -18.56
N GLU A 413 -17.28 -5.51 -18.78
CA GLU A 413 -17.13 -6.59 -17.80
C GLU A 413 -16.14 -7.64 -18.32
N ASP A 414 -15.78 -8.63 -17.49
CA ASP A 414 -14.76 -9.65 -17.79
C ASP A 414 -14.96 -10.34 -19.15
N ASN A 415 -16.23 -10.51 -19.58
CA ASN A 415 -16.61 -11.22 -20.81
C ASN A 415 -17.30 -10.31 -21.84
N SER A 416 -16.98 -9.01 -21.87
CA SER A 416 -17.57 -8.10 -22.85
C SER A 416 -17.32 -8.53 -24.29
N ASP A 417 -18.35 -8.37 -25.14
CA ASP A 417 -18.25 -8.64 -26.57
C ASP A 417 -17.17 -7.72 -27.20
N PHE A 418 -16.33 -8.32 -28.03
CA PHE A 418 -15.27 -7.66 -28.80
C PHE A 418 -15.72 -6.34 -29.44
N ARG A 419 -16.95 -6.28 -29.95
CA ARG A 419 -17.49 -5.07 -30.60
C ARG A 419 -17.51 -3.85 -29.68
N PHE A 420 -17.76 -4.04 -28.38
CA PHE A 420 -17.75 -2.94 -27.41
C PHE A 420 -16.32 -2.50 -27.05
N LEU A 421 -15.35 -3.41 -27.12
CA LEU A 421 -13.95 -3.13 -26.81
C LEU A 421 -13.25 -2.28 -27.88
N VAL A 422 -13.76 -2.28 -29.12
CA VAL A 422 -13.16 -1.56 -30.27
C VAL A 422 -14.09 -0.49 -30.85
N SER A 423 -15.11 -0.07 -30.09
CA SER A 423 -16.05 0.96 -30.54
C SER A 423 -15.36 2.31 -30.74
N GLU A 424 -15.89 3.11 -31.66
CA GLU A 424 -15.31 4.42 -31.96
C GLU A 424 -15.34 5.36 -30.75
N ASP A 425 -16.40 5.27 -29.94
CA ASP A 425 -16.55 6.00 -28.68
C ASP A 425 -15.46 5.64 -27.67
N ARG A 426 -15.15 4.33 -27.52
CA ARG A 426 -14.08 3.88 -26.62
C ARG A 426 -12.72 4.33 -27.11
N VAL A 427 -12.47 4.27 -28.42
CA VAL A 427 -11.22 4.78 -29.03
C VAL A 427 -11.05 6.29 -28.75
N ASN A 428 -12.10 7.10 -28.96
CA ASN A 428 -12.08 8.53 -28.66
C ASN A 428 -11.83 8.78 -27.17
N TYR A 429 -12.46 8.00 -26.31
CA TYR A 429 -12.28 8.11 -24.87
C TYR A 429 -10.86 7.76 -24.43
N ILE A 430 -10.25 6.72 -25.00
CA ILE A 430 -8.86 6.34 -24.70
C ILE A 430 -7.89 7.45 -25.14
N LEU A 431 -8.03 7.96 -26.36
CA LEU A 431 -7.19 9.06 -26.87
C LEU A 431 -7.33 10.32 -26.03
N LYS A 432 -8.57 10.71 -25.69
CA LYS A 432 -8.83 11.87 -24.83
C LYS A 432 -8.14 11.75 -23.47
N ASN A 433 -8.21 10.58 -22.83
CA ASN A 433 -7.55 10.38 -21.53
C ASN A 433 -6.02 10.28 -21.67
N SER A 434 -5.51 9.67 -22.74
CA SER A 434 -4.07 9.66 -23.05
C SER A 434 -3.50 11.09 -23.13
N GLU A 435 -4.17 11.97 -23.86
CA GLU A 435 -3.79 13.38 -23.97
C GLU A 435 -4.03 14.16 -22.66
N TYR A 436 -5.10 13.83 -21.94
CA TYR A 436 -5.44 14.48 -20.68
C TYR A 436 -4.42 14.19 -19.56
N TYR A 437 -4.01 12.94 -19.33
CA TYR A 437 -2.98 12.65 -18.31
C TYR A 437 -1.57 12.85 -18.87
N GLY A 438 -1.41 12.84 -20.19
CA GLY A 438 -0.19 13.21 -20.88
C GLY A 438 0.95 12.20 -20.68
N TYR A 439 2.18 12.73 -20.73
CA TYR A 439 3.44 12.00 -20.65
C TYR A 439 4.56 12.95 -20.20
N SER A 440 5.72 12.41 -19.82
CA SER A 440 6.93 13.20 -19.56
C SER A 440 7.88 13.21 -20.76
N GLY A 441 8.73 14.22 -20.86
CA GLY A 441 9.67 14.38 -21.97
C GLY A 441 9.02 15.02 -23.20
N ASP A 442 9.77 15.07 -24.31
CA ASP A 442 9.40 15.91 -25.46
C ASP A 442 8.48 15.22 -26.50
N ARG A 443 8.35 13.87 -26.45
CA ARG A 443 7.49 13.11 -27.38
C ARG A 443 6.84 11.91 -26.70
N LEU A 444 5.61 11.60 -27.09
CA LEU A 444 4.88 10.43 -26.62
C LEU A 444 5.52 9.12 -27.11
N LYS A 445 5.79 8.21 -26.18
CA LYS A 445 6.30 6.85 -26.42
C LYS A 445 5.51 5.89 -25.53
N SER A 446 4.38 5.40 -26.05
CA SER A 446 3.36 4.69 -25.26
C SER A 446 3.26 3.20 -25.57
N LEU A 447 3.08 2.39 -24.51
CA LEU A 447 2.73 0.98 -24.60
C LEU A 447 1.29 0.75 -24.14
N ILE A 448 0.50 0.06 -24.96
CA ILE A 448 -0.91 -0.24 -24.67
C ILE A 448 -1.11 -1.75 -24.54
N PHE A 449 -1.56 -2.22 -23.38
CA PHE A 449 -1.84 -3.62 -23.10
C PHE A 449 -3.32 -3.95 -23.29
N CYS A 450 -3.63 -4.76 -24.29
CA CYS A 450 -4.97 -5.23 -24.66
C CYS A 450 -5.24 -6.65 -24.14
N SER A 451 -6.51 -7.04 -24.14
CA SER A 451 -6.96 -8.36 -23.69
C SER A 451 -6.70 -9.44 -24.75
N THR A 452 -6.82 -9.10 -26.04
CA THR A 452 -6.69 -10.07 -27.14
C THR A 452 -5.87 -9.54 -28.32
N LYS A 453 -5.29 -10.45 -29.11
CA LYS A 453 -4.53 -10.08 -30.32
C LYS A 453 -5.39 -9.30 -31.31
N LYS A 454 -6.63 -9.73 -31.49
CA LYS A 454 -7.60 -9.09 -32.39
C LYS A 454 -7.90 -7.65 -31.95
N GLU A 455 -8.03 -7.41 -30.65
CA GLU A 455 -8.26 -6.08 -30.08
C GLU A 455 -7.07 -5.16 -30.37
N ALA A 456 -5.85 -5.64 -30.12
CA ALA A 456 -4.64 -4.88 -30.39
C ALA A 456 -4.55 -4.41 -31.85
N HIS A 457 -4.79 -5.29 -32.83
CA HIS A 457 -4.77 -4.93 -34.24
C HIS A 457 -5.85 -3.90 -34.62
N THR A 458 -7.10 -4.13 -34.20
CA THR A 458 -8.22 -3.23 -34.55
C THR A 458 -8.08 -1.85 -33.90
N LEU A 459 -7.58 -1.78 -32.67
CA LEU A 459 -7.33 -0.50 -32.00
C LEU A 459 -6.17 0.27 -32.66
N ALA A 460 -5.08 -0.43 -33.01
CA ALA A 460 -3.97 0.19 -33.74
C ALA A 460 -4.41 0.79 -35.09
N GLU A 461 -5.24 0.07 -35.86
CA GLU A 461 -5.81 0.59 -37.10
C GLU A 461 -6.70 1.82 -36.86
N SER A 462 -7.49 1.80 -35.78
CA SER A 462 -8.39 2.90 -35.42
C SER A 462 -7.63 4.16 -34.97
N PHE A 463 -6.53 4.00 -34.25
CA PHE A 463 -5.64 5.10 -33.86
C PHE A 463 -4.96 5.73 -35.09
N ASN A 464 -4.45 4.91 -36.01
CA ASN A 464 -3.85 5.41 -37.25
C ASN A 464 -4.85 6.22 -38.09
N LYS A 465 -6.10 5.76 -38.20
CA LYS A 465 -7.17 6.50 -38.91
C LYS A 465 -7.46 7.87 -38.29
N LYS A 466 -7.18 8.04 -36.99
CA LYS A 466 -7.34 9.30 -36.25
C LYS A 466 -6.06 10.14 -36.19
N GLY A 467 -5.03 9.75 -36.95
CA GLY A 467 -3.78 10.51 -37.03
C GLY A 467 -2.77 10.23 -35.92
N HIS A 468 -2.93 9.13 -35.17
CA HIS A 468 -1.99 8.69 -34.14
C HIS A 468 -1.19 7.48 -34.63
N PRO A 469 0.08 7.67 -35.07
CA PRO A 469 0.90 6.59 -35.61
C PRO A 469 1.06 5.43 -34.62
N SER A 470 0.51 4.28 -35.00
CA SER A 470 0.37 3.14 -34.09
C SER A 470 0.66 1.81 -34.78
N ILE A 471 1.13 0.82 -34.03
CA ILE A 471 1.28 -0.55 -34.52
C ILE A 471 0.88 -1.55 -33.46
N ALA A 472 0.37 -2.72 -33.88
CA ALA A 472 0.12 -3.84 -32.99
C ALA A 472 1.23 -4.88 -33.12
N LEU A 473 1.83 -5.25 -31.99
CA LEU A 473 2.83 -6.32 -31.88
C LEU A 473 2.28 -7.46 -31.03
N THR A 474 2.08 -8.61 -31.67
CA THR A 474 1.61 -9.87 -31.08
C THR A 474 2.60 -10.99 -31.35
N GLY A 475 2.46 -12.11 -30.63
CA GLY A 475 3.39 -13.25 -30.70
C GLY A 475 3.67 -13.77 -32.12
N ASP A 476 2.81 -13.44 -33.09
CA ASP A 476 2.90 -13.85 -34.49
C ASP A 476 3.87 -12.99 -35.32
N ASN A 477 4.23 -11.80 -34.83
CA ASN A 477 5.21 -10.93 -35.50
C ASN A 477 6.63 -11.48 -35.38
N SER A 478 7.39 -11.36 -36.47
CA SER A 478 8.80 -11.73 -36.55
C SER A 478 9.68 -10.83 -35.67
N GLN A 479 10.89 -11.30 -35.33
CA GLN A 479 11.83 -10.51 -34.56
C GLN A 479 12.22 -9.20 -35.25
N LYS A 480 12.36 -9.24 -36.58
CA LYS A 480 12.72 -8.06 -37.39
C LYS A 480 11.65 -6.97 -37.31
N GLU A 481 10.37 -7.33 -37.47
CA GLU A 481 9.26 -6.38 -37.35
C GLU A 481 9.18 -5.73 -35.97
N ARG A 482 9.48 -6.50 -34.91
CA ARG A 482 9.53 -5.97 -33.54
C ARG A 482 10.65 -4.95 -33.37
N GLU A 483 11.85 -5.25 -33.86
CA GLU A 483 13.00 -4.34 -33.81
C GLU A 483 12.74 -3.05 -34.59
N GLU A 484 12.18 -3.16 -35.80
CA GLU A 484 11.79 -2.00 -36.61
C GLU A 484 10.75 -1.11 -35.90
N ALA A 485 9.73 -1.72 -35.28
CA ALA A 485 8.73 -0.98 -34.51
C ALA A 485 9.31 -0.28 -33.28
N ILE A 486 10.22 -0.94 -32.54
CA ILE A 486 10.91 -0.33 -31.40
C ILE A 486 11.74 0.87 -31.85
N ILE A 487 12.51 0.71 -32.93
CA ILE A 487 13.32 1.81 -33.48
C ILE A 487 12.43 2.99 -33.88
N ARG A 488 11.31 2.75 -34.57
CA ARG A 488 10.33 3.79 -34.91
C ARG A 488 9.69 4.46 -33.69
N LEU A 489 9.55 3.74 -32.57
CA LEU A 489 9.07 4.31 -31.32
C LEU A 489 10.16 5.12 -30.59
N THR A 490 11.43 4.73 -30.66
CA THR A 490 12.50 5.35 -29.84
C THR A 490 13.28 6.44 -30.56
N ASP A 491 13.50 6.32 -31.87
CA ASP A 491 14.35 7.20 -32.67
C ASP A 491 13.55 8.41 -33.16
N ASP A 492 13.90 9.57 -32.62
CA ASP A 492 13.22 10.83 -32.88
C ASP A 492 13.63 11.47 -34.23
N THR A 493 14.60 10.90 -34.95
CA THR A 493 15.05 11.38 -36.27
C THR A 493 14.29 10.77 -37.45
N ILE A 494 13.52 9.71 -37.20
CA ILE A 494 12.76 8.99 -38.22
C ILE A 494 11.46 9.74 -38.55
N LYS A 495 11.17 9.93 -39.84
CA LYS A 495 9.96 10.64 -40.31
C LYS A 495 8.65 9.91 -39.99
N ASP A 496 8.66 8.59 -39.99
CA ASP A 496 7.50 7.72 -39.68
C ASP A 496 7.66 7.14 -38.27
N ASN A 497 7.75 8.05 -37.29
CA ASN A 497 7.86 7.69 -35.89
C ASN A 497 6.51 7.22 -35.33
N LEU A 498 6.56 6.26 -34.42
CA LEU A 498 5.37 5.72 -33.74
C LEU A 498 5.14 6.45 -32.43
N GLU A 499 3.86 6.66 -32.07
CA GLU A 499 3.45 7.14 -30.74
C GLU A 499 3.04 5.98 -29.83
N TYR A 500 2.35 4.98 -30.40
CA TYR A 500 1.75 3.88 -29.64
C TYR A 500 2.15 2.50 -30.19
N ILE A 501 2.47 1.58 -29.28
CA ILE A 501 2.56 0.15 -29.58
C ILE A 501 1.49 -0.59 -28.77
N PHE A 502 0.56 -1.23 -29.48
CA PHE A 502 -0.44 -2.11 -28.91
C PHE A 502 0.11 -3.53 -28.77
N THR A 503 -0.16 -4.18 -27.63
CA THR A 503 0.32 -5.53 -27.36
C THR A 503 -0.61 -6.30 -26.44
N VAL A 504 -0.36 -7.61 -26.30
CA VAL A 504 -1.04 -8.49 -25.34
C VAL A 504 0.00 -9.02 -24.36
N ASP A 505 0.85 -9.95 -24.81
CA ASP A 505 1.85 -10.62 -23.96
C ASP A 505 3.30 -10.40 -24.38
N ILE A 506 3.57 -9.81 -25.55
CA ILE A 506 4.95 -9.72 -26.08
C ILE A 506 5.86 -8.95 -25.13
N PHE A 507 5.35 -7.84 -24.59
CA PHE A 507 6.09 -6.98 -23.68
C PHE A 507 5.94 -7.41 -22.22
N ASN A 508 5.22 -8.49 -21.93
CA ASN A 508 5.26 -9.07 -20.59
C ASN A 508 6.66 -9.62 -20.30
N GLU A 509 7.39 -10.09 -21.32
CA GLU A 509 8.75 -10.64 -21.16
C GLU A 509 9.66 -10.37 -22.38
N GLY A 510 10.84 -9.78 -22.15
CA GLY A 510 11.96 -9.84 -23.09
C GLY A 510 12.12 -8.75 -24.16
N VAL A 511 11.42 -7.62 -24.05
CA VAL A 511 11.72 -6.41 -24.83
C VAL A 511 11.93 -5.23 -23.88
N ASP A 512 13.02 -4.49 -24.06
CA ASP A 512 13.41 -3.38 -23.20
C ASP A 512 13.37 -2.06 -23.98
N ILE A 513 12.46 -1.16 -23.56
CA ILE A 513 12.32 0.20 -24.08
C ILE A 513 12.32 1.19 -22.89
N PRO A 514 13.49 1.61 -22.38
CA PRO A 514 13.58 2.54 -21.26
C PRO A 514 12.87 3.89 -21.50
N GLU A 515 12.78 4.29 -22.77
CA GLU A 515 12.20 5.56 -23.24
C GLU A 515 10.68 5.65 -23.07
N VAL A 516 9.98 4.54 -22.77
CA VAL A 516 8.52 4.53 -22.61
C VAL A 516 8.10 5.48 -21.49
N ASN A 517 7.28 6.47 -21.81
CA ASN A 517 6.82 7.51 -20.88
C ASN A 517 5.31 7.48 -20.62
N GLN A 518 4.59 6.57 -21.27
CA GLN A 518 3.19 6.28 -20.98
C GLN A 518 2.89 4.78 -21.08
N VAL A 519 2.11 4.25 -20.14
CA VAL A 519 1.60 2.88 -20.17
C VAL A 519 0.08 2.91 -20.02
N ILE A 520 -0.64 2.30 -20.96
CA ILE A 520 -2.10 2.20 -20.92
C ILE A 520 -2.51 0.74 -20.73
N LEU A 521 -3.34 0.47 -19.73
CA LEU A 521 -3.90 -0.85 -19.44
C LEU A 521 -5.39 -0.86 -19.83
N LEU A 522 -5.74 -1.68 -20.83
CA LEU A 522 -7.11 -1.80 -21.36
C LEU A 522 -7.76 -3.16 -21.04
N ARG A 523 -7.11 -3.96 -20.20
CA ARG A 523 -7.50 -5.34 -19.92
C ARG A 523 -7.73 -5.55 -18.42
N PRO A 524 -8.59 -6.52 -18.03
CA PRO A 524 -8.76 -6.88 -16.63
C PRO A 524 -7.42 -7.28 -15.96
N THR A 525 -7.24 -6.86 -14.71
CA THR A 525 -6.11 -7.33 -13.90
C THR A 525 -6.43 -8.73 -13.38
N GLU A 526 -5.92 -9.75 -14.05
CA GLU A 526 -6.09 -11.16 -13.65
C GLU A 526 -5.02 -11.67 -12.68
N SER A 527 -3.89 -10.97 -12.61
CA SER A 527 -2.73 -11.37 -11.81
C SER A 527 -1.93 -10.14 -11.38
N SER A 528 -1.67 -10.02 -10.07
CA SER A 528 -0.81 -8.96 -9.53
C SER A 528 0.61 -9.02 -10.09
N ILE A 529 1.11 -10.23 -10.39
CA ILE A 529 2.45 -10.44 -10.97
C ILE A 529 2.51 -9.83 -12.37
N ILE A 530 1.55 -10.17 -13.24
CA ILE A 530 1.56 -9.66 -14.62
C ILE A 530 1.36 -8.15 -14.62
N PHE A 531 0.48 -7.64 -13.75
CA PHE A 531 0.27 -6.21 -13.57
C PHE A 531 1.59 -5.47 -13.23
N ILE A 532 2.35 -5.93 -12.24
CA ILE A 532 3.65 -5.32 -11.87
C ILE A 532 4.67 -5.45 -13.00
N GLN A 533 4.67 -6.57 -13.74
CA GLN A 533 5.56 -6.75 -14.88
C GLN A 533 5.28 -5.73 -15.99
N GLN A 534 4.00 -5.48 -16.30
CA GLN A 534 3.56 -4.49 -17.29
C GLN A 534 3.89 -3.07 -16.83
N LEU A 535 3.58 -2.75 -15.57
CA LEU A 535 3.95 -1.49 -14.91
C LEU A 535 5.46 -1.21 -15.06
N GLY A 536 6.28 -2.19 -14.70
CA GLY A 536 7.74 -2.09 -14.69
C GLY A 536 8.40 -1.92 -16.07
N ARG A 537 7.65 -2.01 -17.17
CA ARG A 537 8.13 -1.62 -18.50
C ARG A 537 8.33 -0.11 -18.61
N GLY A 538 7.43 0.65 -17.97
CA GLY A 538 7.52 2.10 -17.87
C GLY A 538 8.46 2.60 -16.76
N LEU A 539 8.81 1.78 -15.77
CA LEU A 539 9.55 2.24 -14.58
C LEU A 539 11.07 2.35 -14.74
N ARG A 540 11.62 2.17 -15.94
CA ARG A 540 13.06 2.33 -16.17
C ARG A 540 13.44 3.80 -16.28
N LYS A 541 14.54 4.18 -15.62
CA LYS A 541 15.14 5.52 -15.77
C LYS A 541 15.69 5.69 -17.18
N PHE A 542 15.48 6.88 -17.74
CA PHE A 542 16.01 7.27 -19.05
C PHE A 542 16.26 8.79 -19.06
N ASN A 543 17.17 9.25 -19.91
CA ASN A 543 17.47 10.67 -20.03
C ASN A 543 16.24 11.45 -20.52
N ASN A 544 15.98 12.63 -19.96
CA ASN A 544 14.80 13.47 -20.27
C ASN A 544 13.43 12.82 -19.95
N LYS A 545 13.42 11.79 -19.10
CA LYS A 545 12.19 11.17 -18.58
C LYS A 545 12.13 11.33 -17.07
N GLU A 546 11.35 12.30 -16.61
CA GLU A 546 11.18 12.60 -15.18
C GLU A 546 10.27 11.59 -14.47
N TYR A 547 9.22 11.12 -15.16
CA TYR A 547 8.22 10.20 -14.64
C TYR A 547 7.56 9.40 -15.76
N VAL A 548 6.81 8.35 -15.43
CA VAL A 548 5.93 7.66 -16.37
C VAL A 548 4.46 7.81 -15.98
N VAL A 549 3.60 8.09 -16.95
CA VAL A 549 2.15 8.13 -16.73
C VAL A 549 1.58 6.74 -16.97
N ILE A 550 0.79 6.25 -16.02
CA ILE A 550 0.15 4.93 -16.11
C ILE A 550 -1.35 5.13 -16.04
N ILE A 551 -2.07 4.76 -17.10
CA ILE A 551 -3.51 4.94 -17.23
C ILE A 551 -4.17 3.57 -17.27
N ASP A 552 -4.95 3.26 -16.25
CA ASP A 552 -5.63 1.97 -16.10
C ASP A 552 -7.14 2.16 -16.29
N PHE A 553 -7.69 1.56 -17.35
CA PHE A 553 -9.12 1.63 -17.67
C PHE A 553 -9.88 0.53 -16.93
N ILE A 554 -10.51 0.92 -15.82
CA ILE A 554 -11.16 0.03 -14.86
C ILE A 554 -12.62 -0.22 -15.28
N GLY A 555 -12.84 -1.37 -15.89
CA GLY A 555 -14.16 -1.96 -16.10
C GLY A 555 -14.80 -2.49 -14.81
N ASN A 556 -15.99 -3.06 -14.93
CA ASN A 556 -16.68 -3.74 -13.83
C ASN A 556 -16.18 -5.19 -13.71
N TYR A 557 -14.91 -5.34 -13.32
CA TYR A 557 -14.22 -6.62 -13.23
C TYR A 557 -14.24 -7.15 -11.79
N LYS A 558 -14.42 -8.46 -11.64
CA LYS A 558 -14.50 -9.09 -10.30
C LYS A 558 -13.19 -8.97 -9.52
N GLN A 559 -12.06 -8.92 -10.23
CA GLN A 559 -10.71 -8.99 -9.65
C GLN A 559 -10.05 -7.61 -9.48
N ASN A 560 -10.82 -6.52 -9.54
CA ASN A 560 -10.30 -5.17 -9.31
C ASN A 560 -9.58 -5.00 -7.95
N TYR A 561 -9.90 -5.82 -6.93
CA TYR A 561 -9.18 -5.86 -5.66
C TYR A 561 -7.68 -6.22 -5.78
N LEU A 562 -7.24 -6.81 -6.90
CA LEU A 562 -5.82 -7.12 -7.16
C LEU A 562 -4.98 -5.85 -7.43
N ILE A 563 -5.60 -4.76 -7.89
CA ILE A 563 -4.90 -3.49 -8.15
C ILE A 563 -4.25 -2.93 -6.88
N PRO A 564 -4.98 -2.69 -5.76
CA PRO A 564 -4.36 -2.21 -4.53
C PRO A 564 -3.39 -3.24 -3.92
N ILE A 565 -3.61 -4.55 -4.09
CA ILE A 565 -2.66 -5.59 -3.67
C ILE A 565 -1.33 -5.44 -4.41
N ALA A 566 -1.39 -5.34 -5.75
CA ALA A 566 -0.21 -5.25 -6.59
C ALA A 566 0.59 -3.97 -6.35
N LEU A 567 -0.11 -2.84 -6.18
CA LEU A 567 0.53 -1.54 -5.92
C LEU A 567 1.09 -1.45 -4.50
N SER A 568 0.37 -1.93 -3.47
CA SER A 568 0.86 -1.89 -2.08
C SER A 568 1.95 -2.90 -1.77
N GLY A 569 1.98 -4.03 -2.51
CA GLY A 569 2.82 -5.18 -2.17
C GLY A 569 2.32 -5.99 -0.97
N ASP A 570 1.17 -5.62 -0.39
CA ASP A 570 0.56 -6.33 0.73
C ASP A 570 -0.33 -7.48 0.22
N MET A 571 0.14 -8.72 0.40
CA MET A 571 -0.59 -9.94 0.05
C MET A 571 -1.37 -10.52 1.24
N SER A 572 -1.47 -9.81 2.38
CA SER A 572 -2.18 -10.29 3.56
C SER A 572 -3.67 -10.59 3.31
N HIS A 573 -4.24 -9.99 2.27
CA HIS A 573 -5.67 -10.00 1.96
C HIS A 573 -6.54 -9.45 3.10
N ASP A 574 -5.96 -8.59 3.94
CA ASP A 574 -6.70 -7.80 4.92
C ASP A 574 -7.51 -6.71 4.19
N LYS A 575 -8.83 -6.85 4.25
CA LYS A 575 -9.76 -5.90 3.61
C LYS A 575 -9.55 -4.47 4.11
N ASP A 576 -9.21 -4.28 5.38
CA ASP A 576 -9.06 -2.94 5.94
C ASP A 576 -7.77 -2.29 5.48
N ASN A 577 -6.67 -3.04 5.38
CA ASN A 577 -5.43 -2.55 4.79
C ASN A 577 -5.62 -2.17 3.31
N LEU A 578 -6.35 -2.98 2.53
CA LEU A 578 -6.62 -2.67 1.13
C LEU A 578 -7.50 -1.42 0.96
N ARG A 579 -8.52 -1.26 1.81
CA ARG A 579 -9.36 -0.05 1.81
C ARG A 579 -8.55 1.17 2.20
N LYS A 580 -7.75 1.07 3.27
CA LYS A 580 -6.84 2.13 3.70
C LYS A 580 -5.91 2.55 2.58
N TYR A 581 -5.33 1.59 1.85
CA TYR A 581 -4.47 1.88 0.71
C TYR A 581 -5.20 2.61 -0.43
N LEU A 582 -6.48 2.29 -0.70
CA LEU A 582 -7.29 3.04 -1.67
C LEU A 582 -7.65 4.46 -1.23
N MET A 583 -7.70 4.70 0.08
CA MET A 583 -8.04 6.00 0.64
C MET A 583 -6.82 6.89 0.83
N GLU A 584 -5.68 6.29 1.20
CA GLU A 584 -4.42 6.95 1.54
C GLU A 584 -3.35 6.78 0.45
N GLY A 585 -3.67 6.25 -0.74
CA GLY A 585 -2.68 5.69 -1.68
C GLY A 585 -1.46 6.57 -2.00
N THR A 586 -1.65 7.88 -2.20
CA THR A 586 -0.53 8.82 -2.44
C THR A 586 0.28 9.13 -1.16
N LYS A 587 -0.33 8.98 0.03
CA LYS A 587 0.34 9.11 1.34
C LYS A 587 1.26 7.93 1.62
N ILE A 588 0.89 6.72 1.21
CA ILE A 588 1.61 5.49 1.53
C ILE A 588 2.74 5.21 0.52
N ILE A 589 2.57 5.58 -0.76
CA ILE A 589 3.59 5.28 -1.77
C ILE A 589 4.86 6.12 -1.54
N PRO A 590 6.06 5.52 -1.53
CA PRO A 590 7.29 6.25 -1.28
C PRO A 590 7.77 7.08 -2.47
N GLY A 591 8.66 8.04 -2.19
CA GLY A 591 9.31 8.87 -3.20
C GLY A 591 8.34 9.84 -3.92
N GLN A 592 8.57 10.04 -5.22
CA GLN A 592 7.84 11.02 -6.05
C GLN A 592 6.58 10.46 -6.71
N SER A 593 6.37 9.16 -6.63
CA SER A 593 5.25 8.50 -7.31
C SER A 593 3.91 8.86 -6.67
N SER A 594 2.83 8.76 -7.44
CA SER A 594 1.46 9.00 -6.96
C SER A 594 0.48 7.99 -7.52
N ILE A 595 -0.60 7.77 -6.76
CA ILE A 595 -1.71 6.88 -7.15
C ILE A 595 -3.00 7.67 -6.95
N SER A 596 -3.75 7.83 -8.03
CA SER A 596 -5.05 8.49 -8.06
C SER A 596 -6.08 7.60 -8.74
N PHE A 597 -7.30 7.61 -8.21
CA PHE A 597 -8.45 6.93 -8.80
C PHE A 597 -9.58 7.93 -8.95
N ASP A 598 -10.29 7.88 -10.08
CA ASP A 598 -11.54 8.62 -10.17
C ASP A 598 -12.60 8.04 -9.21
N ARG A 599 -13.64 8.84 -8.93
CA ARG A 599 -14.70 8.48 -7.97
C ARG A 599 -15.38 7.14 -8.31
N ILE A 600 -15.60 6.86 -9.59
CA ILE A 600 -16.33 5.66 -10.05
C ILE A 600 -15.45 4.42 -9.91
N SER A 601 -14.18 4.52 -10.30
CA SER A 601 -13.17 3.47 -10.17
C SER A 601 -12.91 3.13 -8.71
N LYS A 602 -12.73 4.15 -7.86
CA LYS A 602 -12.56 3.97 -6.42
C LYS A 602 -13.73 3.19 -5.82
N LYS A 603 -14.97 3.53 -6.22
CA LYS A 603 -16.18 2.79 -5.85
C LYS A 603 -16.16 1.33 -6.33
N LYS A 604 -15.87 1.09 -7.61
CA LYS A 604 -15.82 -0.27 -8.19
C LYS A 604 -14.79 -1.17 -7.49
N ILE A 605 -13.60 -0.64 -7.21
CA ILE A 605 -12.57 -1.41 -6.49
C ILE A 605 -13.05 -1.68 -5.05
N TYR A 606 -13.64 -0.68 -4.39
CA TYR A 606 -14.18 -0.82 -3.04
C TYR A 606 -15.27 -1.91 -2.97
N GLU A 607 -16.19 -1.94 -3.93
CA GLU A 607 -17.21 -2.99 -4.06
C GLU A 607 -16.59 -4.37 -4.31
N SER A 608 -15.57 -4.45 -5.19
CA SER A 608 -14.82 -5.69 -5.44
C SER A 608 -14.15 -6.24 -4.18
N ILE A 609 -13.56 -5.39 -3.32
CA ILE A 609 -12.98 -5.81 -2.03
C ILE A 609 -14.06 -6.35 -1.08
N ASN A 610 -15.21 -5.67 -0.97
CA ASN A 610 -16.27 -6.09 -0.06
C ASN A 610 -16.86 -7.44 -0.49
N ASN A 611 -17.18 -7.56 -1.78
CA ASN A 611 -17.86 -8.73 -2.34
C ASN A 611 -16.94 -9.95 -2.45
N THR A 612 -15.61 -9.75 -2.42
CA THR A 612 -14.66 -10.86 -2.45
C THR A 612 -14.57 -11.53 -1.08
N ASN A 613 -14.78 -12.84 -1.06
CA ASN A 613 -14.57 -13.66 0.13
C ASN A 613 -13.12 -14.19 0.13
N PHE A 614 -12.28 -13.63 0.99
CA PHE A 614 -10.88 -14.07 1.19
C PHE A 614 -10.75 -15.24 2.17
N SER A 615 -11.83 -15.65 2.84
CA SER A 615 -11.84 -16.79 3.76
C SER A 615 -12.09 -18.12 3.02
N ARG A 616 -11.54 -18.30 1.81
CA ARG A 616 -11.70 -19.54 1.04
C ARG A 616 -10.53 -20.48 1.32
N ILE A 617 -10.84 -21.74 1.65
CA ILE A 617 -9.82 -22.78 1.87
C ILE A 617 -8.89 -22.93 0.65
N ALA A 618 -9.40 -22.77 -0.57
CA ALA A 618 -8.59 -22.82 -1.78
C ALA A 618 -7.50 -21.73 -1.79
N LEU A 619 -7.84 -20.51 -1.37
CA LEU A 619 -6.89 -19.39 -1.24
C LEU A 619 -5.83 -19.71 -0.17
N PHE A 620 -6.25 -20.18 1.01
CA PHE A 620 -5.30 -20.54 2.07
C PHE A 620 -4.33 -21.63 1.63
N LYS A 621 -4.83 -22.63 0.88
CA LYS A 621 -4.00 -23.70 0.33
C LYS A 621 -3.01 -23.18 -0.71
N GLU A 622 -3.44 -22.27 -1.59
CA GLU A 622 -2.57 -21.63 -2.58
C GLU A 622 -1.41 -20.88 -1.91
N HIS A 623 -1.72 -19.99 -0.96
CA HIS A 623 -0.71 -19.23 -0.21
C HIS A 623 0.18 -20.12 0.66
N TYR A 624 -0.39 -21.17 1.27
CA TYR A 624 0.40 -22.17 2.00
C TYR A 624 1.42 -22.88 1.11
N GLN A 625 1.00 -23.34 -0.07
CA GLN A 625 1.92 -23.99 -1.00
C GLN A 625 2.99 -23.01 -1.48
N LYS A 626 2.60 -21.79 -1.85
CA LYS A 626 3.53 -20.74 -2.28
C LYS A 626 4.58 -20.42 -1.20
N LEU A 627 4.17 -20.29 0.05
CA LEU A 627 5.08 -20.03 1.16
C LEU A 627 5.95 -21.26 1.51
N LYS A 628 5.37 -22.47 1.49
CA LYS A 628 6.12 -23.73 1.66
C LYS A 628 7.20 -23.87 0.60
N TYR A 629 6.88 -23.53 -0.65
CA TYR A 629 7.85 -23.52 -1.73
C TYR A 629 8.95 -22.49 -1.52
N ARG A 630 8.64 -21.29 -1.00
CA ARG A 630 9.63 -20.25 -0.71
C ARG A 630 10.57 -20.62 0.45
N LEU A 631 10.04 -21.23 1.51
CA LEU A 631 10.79 -21.49 2.74
C LEU A 631 11.51 -22.85 2.76
N GLY A 632 11.00 -23.83 2.01
CA GLY A 632 11.54 -25.19 2.02
C GLY A 632 11.15 -26.04 3.23
N HIS A 633 10.35 -25.48 4.13
CA HIS A 633 9.76 -26.19 5.26
C HIS A 633 8.27 -25.86 5.37
N VAL A 634 7.57 -26.58 6.27
CA VAL A 634 6.18 -26.29 6.63
C VAL A 634 6.09 -24.85 7.14
N PRO A 635 5.30 -23.96 6.50
CA PRO A 635 5.10 -22.61 7.00
C PRO A 635 4.25 -22.61 8.27
N TYR A 636 4.62 -21.75 9.20
CA TYR A 636 3.92 -21.50 10.45
C TYR A 636 3.31 -20.09 10.47
N LEU A 637 2.52 -19.74 11.49
CA LEU A 637 1.79 -18.47 11.53
C LEU A 637 2.71 -17.25 11.44
N VAL A 638 3.83 -17.27 12.16
CA VAL A 638 4.84 -16.20 12.10
C VAL A 638 5.43 -16.05 10.70
N ASP A 639 5.58 -17.14 9.95
CA ASP A 639 6.11 -17.10 8.60
C ASP A 639 5.14 -16.36 7.67
N PHE A 640 3.84 -16.66 7.75
CA PHE A 640 2.82 -15.96 6.97
C PHE A 640 2.80 -14.47 7.27
N TYR A 641 2.85 -14.12 8.56
CA TYR A 641 2.76 -12.75 9.03
C TYR A 641 3.98 -11.92 8.63
N ARG A 642 5.20 -12.41 8.94
CA ARG A 642 6.46 -11.70 8.66
C ARG A 642 6.76 -11.58 7.16
N ASN A 643 6.33 -12.55 6.35
CA ASN A 643 6.47 -12.49 4.89
C ASN A 643 5.33 -11.73 4.20
N LYS A 644 4.34 -11.20 4.96
CA LYS A 644 3.14 -10.53 4.44
C LYS A 644 2.41 -11.33 3.35
N GLU A 645 2.42 -12.65 3.47
CA GLU A 645 1.91 -13.55 2.42
C GLU A 645 0.40 -13.83 2.58
N LEU A 646 -0.10 -13.83 3.82
CA LEU A 646 -1.52 -13.93 4.20
C LEU A 646 -1.65 -13.50 5.67
N ASP A 647 -2.69 -12.77 6.10
CA ASP A 647 -2.95 -12.59 7.54
C ASP A 647 -3.38 -13.94 8.14
N PRO A 648 -2.61 -14.53 9.07
CA PRO A 648 -2.99 -15.74 9.80
C PRO A 648 -4.41 -15.73 10.39
N SER A 649 -4.90 -14.56 10.77
CA SER A 649 -6.22 -14.38 11.38
C SER A 649 -7.35 -14.85 10.45
N LEU A 650 -7.15 -14.82 9.13
CA LEU A 650 -8.10 -15.35 8.15
C LEU A 650 -8.22 -16.89 8.26
N ILE A 651 -7.09 -17.58 8.49
CA ILE A 651 -7.07 -19.03 8.70
C ILE A 651 -7.73 -19.36 10.05
N LEU A 652 -7.33 -18.66 11.11
CA LEU A 652 -7.74 -18.96 12.49
C LEU A 652 -9.21 -18.62 12.76
N SER A 653 -9.81 -17.69 12.02
CA SER A 653 -11.24 -17.34 12.14
C SER A 653 -12.16 -18.23 11.30
N HIS A 654 -11.62 -19.09 10.44
CA HIS A 654 -12.40 -19.93 9.55
C HIS A 654 -13.08 -21.07 10.32
N SER A 655 -14.41 -21.21 10.18
CA SER A 655 -15.23 -22.14 10.98
C SER A 655 -14.81 -23.62 10.94
N LYS A 656 -14.10 -24.03 9.88
CA LYS A 656 -13.56 -25.40 9.74
C LYS A 656 -12.31 -25.66 10.58
N PHE A 657 -11.53 -24.63 10.90
CA PHE A 657 -10.24 -24.77 11.56
C PHE A 657 -10.34 -24.18 12.97
N LYS A 658 -10.16 -25.03 13.97
CA LYS A 658 -10.21 -24.62 15.39
C LYS A 658 -8.90 -24.00 15.86
N CYS A 659 -7.80 -24.47 15.29
CA CYS A 659 -6.44 -24.00 15.54
C CYS A 659 -5.56 -24.33 14.33
N TYR A 660 -4.33 -23.82 14.31
CA TYR A 660 -3.46 -24.00 13.16
C TYR A 660 -3.10 -25.48 12.87
N TYR A 661 -3.01 -26.32 13.90
CA TYR A 661 -2.85 -27.77 13.73
C TYR A 661 -3.93 -28.40 12.83
N SER A 662 -5.20 -28.02 13.05
CA SER A 662 -6.32 -28.54 12.25
C SER A 662 -6.27 -28.07 10.80
N PHE A 663 -5.71 -26.89 10.55
CA PHE A 663 -5.43 -26.41 9.21
C PHE A 663 -4.31 -27.23 8.54
N LEU A 664 -3.16 -27.40 9.21
CA LEU A 664 -2.03 -28.18 8.69
C LEU A 664 -2.45 -29.60 8.29
N LYS A 665 -3.18 -30.31 9.16
CA LYS A 665 -3.73 -31.64 8.86
C LYS A 665 -4.67 -31.67 7.66
N HIS A 666 -5.31 -30.54 7.34
CA HIS A 666 -6.21 -30.44 6.20
C HIS A 666 -5.48 -30.13 4.89
N VAL A 667 -4.47 -29.25 4.92
CA VAL A 667 -3.82 -28.74 3.71
C VAL A 667 -2.54 -29.47 3.33
N ASP A 668 -1.81 -30.02 4.31
CA ASP A 668 -0.56 -30.75 4.08
C ASP A 668 -0.71 -32.22 4.47
N LYS A 669 -0.76 -33.09 3.46
CA LYS A 669 -0.88 -34.54 3.65
C LYS A 669 0.39 -35.18 4.20
N GLU A 670 1.53 -34.50 4.09
CA GLU A 670 2.84 -34.98 4.57
C GLU A 670 3.08 -34.57 6.03
N TYR A 671 2.20 -33.74 6.61
CA TYR A 671 2.33 -33.29 7.99
C TYR A 671 2.04 -34.41 9.00
N ASN A 672 3.12 -34.93 9.58
CA ASN A 672 3.09 -36.09 10.48
C ASN A 672 2.96 -35.74 11.97
N GLY A 673 2.93 -34.45 12.35
CA GLY A 673 2.76 -34.04 13.74
C GLY A 673 1.46 -34.59 14.34
N PHE A 674 1.48 -34.98 15.61
CA PHE A 674 0.32 -35.56 16.31
C PHE A 674 0.05 -34.77 17.59
N LEU A 675 -1.22 -34.50 17.86
CA LEU A 675 -1.71 -33.91 19.10
C LEU A 675 -2.91 -34.71 19.60
N SER A 676 -2.98 -34.87 20.92
CA SER A 676 -4.14 -35.35 21.65
C SER A 676 -5.28 -34.32 21.66
N ASP A 677 -6.49 -34.78 21.99
CA ASP A 677 -7.66 -33.89 22.03
C ASP A 677 -7.55 -32.78 23.09
N ASP A 678 -6.84 -33.03 24.20
CA ASP A 678 -6.59 -32.03 25.25
C ASP A 678 -5.56 -30.97 24.79
N GLU A 679 -4.48 -31.39 24.12
CA GLU A 679 -3.52 -30.47 23.49
C GLU A 679 -4.19 -29.59 22.43
N ILE A 680 -5.07 -30.17 21.60
CA ILE A 680 -5.84 -29.41 20.60
C ILE A 680 -6.75 -28.38 21.29
N ARG A 681 -7.48 -28.78 22.35
CA ARG A 681 -8.33 -27.85 23.13
C ARG A 681 -7.51 -26.73 23.76
N SER A 682 -6.33 -27.04 24.28
CA SER A 682 -5.43 -26.04 24.85
C SER A 682 -4.92 -25.04 23.80
N LEU A 683 -4.51 -25.51 22.61
CA LEU A 683 -4.14 -24.62 21.50
C LEU A 683 -5.33 -23.80 20.99
N GLU A 684 -6.52 -24.39 20.88
CA GLU A 684 -7.76 -23.69 20.48
C GLU A 684 -8.09 -22.55 21.46
N PHE A 685 -7.90 -22.78 22.77
CA PHE A 685 -8.08 -21.76 23.80
C PHE A 685 -7.15 -20.57 23.59
N VAL A 686 -5.84 -20.80 23.44
CA VAL A 686 -4.85 -19.74 23.22
C VAL A 686 -5.11 -19.02 21.90
N THR A 687 -5.39 -19.78 20.83
CA THR A 687 -5.68 -19.25 19.49
C THR A 687 -6.89 -18.32 19.53
N SER A 688 -8.03 -18.79 20.04
CA SER A 688 -9.29 -18.06 19.97
C SER A 688 -9.33 -16.81 20.86
N ASN A 689 -8.53 -16.80 21.93
CA ASN A 689 -8.62 -15.76 22.95
C ASN A 689 -7.43 -14.80 22.98
N PHE A 690 -6.23 -15.22 22.55
CA PHE A 690 -5.00 -14.43 22.71
C PHE A 690 -4.26 -14.12 21.41
N SER A 691 -4.42 -14.93 20.34
CA SER A 691 -3.67 -14.75 19.09
C SER A 691 -3.98 -13.46 18.31
N ASN A 692 -5.09 -12.77 18.64
CA ASN A 692 -5.46 -11.52 17.99
C ASN A 692 -4.49 -10.35 18.25
N GLY A 693 -3.55 -10.51 19.18
CA GLY A 693 -2.49 -9.54 19.45
C GLY A 693 -2.98 -8.24 20.07
N LYS A 694 -4.22 -8.16 20.58
CA LYS A 694 -4.75 -6.90 21.15
C LYS A 694 -4.21 -6.60 22.56
N ARG A 695 -3.64 -7.59 23.26
CA ARG A 695 -3.01 -7.45 24.59
C ARG A 695 -1.86 -8.46 24.73
N PRO A 696 -0.64 -8.05 25.15
CA PRO A 696 0.51 -8.94 25.20
C PRO A 696 0.62 -9.74 26.51
N HIS A 697 -0.11 -9.32 27.55
CA HIS A 697 0.00 -9.85 28.92
C HIS A 697 -0.15 -11.37 29.01
N GLU A 698 -1.22 -11.94 28.42
CA GLU A 698 -1.44 -13.39 28.44
C GLU A 698 -0.36 -14.17 27.71
N LEU A 699 0.10 -13.64 26.57
CA LEU A 699 1.13 -14.27 25.75
C LEU A 699 2.47 -14.32 26.50
N LEU A 700 2.81 -13.24 27.20
CA LEU A 700 4.02 -13.17 28.04
C LEU A 700 3.94 -14.08 29.26
N ILE A 701 2.76 -14.22 29.90
CA ILE A 701 2.57 -15.20 30.98
C ILE A 701 2.89 -16.61 30.50
N LEU A 702 2.36 -17.00 29.33
CA LEU A 702 2.63 -18.32 28.74
C LEU A 702 4.11 -18.50 28.39
N LYS A 703 4.77 -17.49 27.79
CA LYS A 703 6.23 -17.52 27.52
C LYS A 703 7.06 -17.68 28.81
N LEU A 704 6.69 -16.99 29.89
CA LEU A 704 7.36 -17.11 31.19
C LEU A 704 7.19 -18.50 31.80
N LEU A 705 5.98 -19.07 31.74
CA LEU A 705 5.70 -20.43 32.18
C LEU A 705 6.52 -21.47 31.39
N ILE A 706 6.57 -21.35 30.06
CA ILE A 706 7.35 -22.25 29.20
C ILE A 706 8.86 -22.15 29.52
N LYS A 707 9.37 -20.93 29.75
CA LYS A 707 10.80 -20.68 29.95
C LYS A 707 11.29 -21.04 31.34
N HIS A 708 10.50 -20.77 32.37
CA HIS A 708 10.92 -20.87 33.77
C HIS A 708 10.17 -21.92 34.59
N GLY A 709 9.06 -22.46 34.09
CA GLY A 709 8.14 -23.33 34.84
C GLY A 709 7.30 -22.58 35.87
N TYR A 710 7.39 -21.26 35.93
CA TYR A 710 6.58 -20.41 36.81
C TYR A 710 6.57 -18.96 36.30
N PHE A 711 5.63 -18.15 36.79
CA PHE A 711 5.71 -16.69 36.68
C PHE A 711 5.36 -16.02 38.02
N SER A 712 5.70 -14.73 38.13
CA SER A 712 5.22 -13.86 39.21
C SER A 712 4.79 -12.53 38.61
N ILE A 713 3.94 -11.79 39.32
CA ILE A 713 3.49 -10.47 38.85
C ILE A 713 4.68 -9.52 38.67
N ALA A 714 5.63 -9.53 39.62
CA ALA A 714 6.84 -8.70 39.52
C ALA A 714 7.68 -9.04 38.27
N LEU A 715 7.79 -10.32 37.92
CA LEU A 715 8.50 -10.75 36.71
C LEU A 715 7.78 -10.29 35.44
N LEU A 716 6.45 -10.46 35.38
CA LEU A 716 5.64 -10.01 34.25
C LEU A 716 5.69 -8.49 34.07
N GLU A 717 5.54 -7.72 35.16
CA GLU A 717 5.68 -6.26 35.12
C GLU A 717 7.06 -5.83 34.62
N ASN A 718 8.12 -6.56 34.95
CA ASN A 718 9.46 -6.27 34.45
C ASN A 718 9.57 -6.51 32.94
N GLU A 719 9.00 -7.60 32.42
CA GLU A 719 8.98 -7.86 30.97
C GLU A 719 8.13 -6.83 30.21
N LEU A 720 6.96 -6.47 30.74
CA LEU A 720 6.09 -5.43 30.17
C LEU A 720 6.77 -4.05 30.14
N LYS A 721 7.57 -3.71 31.15
CA LYS A 721 8.31 -2.44 31.21
C LYS A 721 9.46 -2.34 30.21
N LYS A 722 10.05 -3.49 29.82
CA LYS A 722 11.19 -3.52 28.88
C LYS A 722 10.74 -3.16 27.47
N ALA A 723 11.71 -2.74 26.65
CA ALA A 723 11.50 -2.67 25.22
C ALA A 723 11.28 -4.10 24.66
N PRO A 724 10.36 -4.29 23.71
CA PRO A 724 9.62 -3.25 22.96
C PRO A 724 8.33 -2.73 23.62
N TYR A 725 7.75 -3.42 24.61
CA TYR A 725 6.37 -3.16 25.10
C TYR A 725 6.17 -1.84 25.86
N ARG A 726 7.11 -1.46 26.74
CA ARG A 726 7.09 -0.19 27.51
C ARG A 726 5.80 0.07 28.33
N ILE A 727 5.06 -0.96 28.71
CA ILE A 727 3.83 -0.87 29.51
C ILE A 727 4.19 -0.72 31.00
N LYS A 728 3.67 0.32 31.65
CA LYS A 728 3.93 0.61 33.07
C LYS A 728 2.62 0.58 33.87
N GLU A 729 2.66 -0.04 35.04
CA GLU A 729 1.62 0.07 36.09
C GLU A 729 0.21 -0.46 35.71
N ASP A 730 0.13 -1.44 34.80
CA ASP A 730 -1.16 -2.05 34.37
C ASP A 730 -1.58 -3.27 35.23
N TYR A 731 -1.67 -3.06 36.54
CA TYR A 731 -2.02 -4.14 37.48
C TYR A 731 -3.42 -4.72 37.22
N LYS A 732 -4.38 -3.87 36.80
CA LYS A 732 -5.76 -4.29 36.55
C LYS A 732 -5.85 -5.31 35.41
N SER A 733 -5.11 -5.11 34.32
CA SER A 733 -5.08 -6.11 33.25
C SER A 733 -4.34 -7.38 33.63
N ILE A 734 -3.29 -7.29 34.46
CA ILE A 734 -2.65 -8.50 35.01
C ILE A 734 -3.65 -9.33 35.81
N ILE A 735 -4.42 -8.72 36.71
CA ILE A 735 -5.48 -9.43 37.46
C ILE A 735 -6.54 -9.99 36.53
N HIS A 736 -6.93 -9.25 35.49
CA HIS A 736 -7.85 -9.74 34.48
C HIS A 736 -7.31 -10.98 33.74
N CYS A 737 -6.00 -11.10 33.49
CA CYS A 737 -5.41 -12.31 32.91
C CYS A 737 -5.72 -13.56 33.76
N PHE A 738 -5.70 -13.47 35.09
CA PHE A 738 -6.08 -14.61 35.94
C PHE A 738 -7.53 -15.05 35.69
N ARG A 739 -8.45 -14.10 35.49
CA ARG A 739 -9.86 -14.38 35.15
C ARG A 739 -10.03 -15.05 33.79
N MET A 740 -9.13 -14.78 32.86
CA MET A 740 -9.07 -15.48 31.58
C MET A 740 -8.59 -16.92 31.79
N PHE A 741 -7.45 -17.11 32.46
CA PHE A 741 -6.85 -18.43 32.63
C PHE A 741 -7.63 -19.38 33.54
N ASN A 742 -8.35 -18.86 34.54
CA ASN A 742 -9.21 -19.67 35.42
C ASN A 742 -10.65 -19.83 34.90
N LEU A 743 -10.91 -19.35 33.68
CA LEU A 743 -12.18 -19.40 32.97
C LEU A 743 -13.33 -18.55 33.54
N ASN A 744 -13.13 -17.78 34.61
CA ASN A 744 -14.19 -16.97 35.24
C ASN A 744 -14.76 -15.88 34.31
N PHE A 745 -14.00 -15.43 33.32
CA PHE A 745 -14.48 -14.45 32.34
C PHE A 745 -15.53 -15.04 31.38
N PHE A 746 -15.48 -16.33 31.09
CA PHE A 746 -16.25 -16.92 29.99
C PHE A 746 -17.67 -17.34 30.38
N VAL A 747 -18.52 -17.48 29.37
CA VAL A 747 -19.86 -18.07 29.54
C VAL A 747 -19.77 -19.56 29.85
N LYS A 748 -20.78 -20.10 30.55
CA LYS A 748 -20.82 -21.50 31.02
C LYS A 748 -20.46 -22.54 29.94
N LYS A 749 -20.93 -22.36 28.71
CA LYS A 749 -20.64 -23.25 27.58
C LYS A 749 -19.13 -23.38 27.32
N ASP A 750 -18.40 -22.28 27.37
CA ASP A 750 -16.96 -22.26 27.11
C ASP A 750 -16.19 -22.82 28.32
N VAL A 751 -16.66 -22.54 29.55
CA VAL A 751 -16.12 -23.14 30.78
C VAL A 751 -16.20 -24.66 30.74
N ASP A 752 -17.36 -25.20 30.36
CA ASP A 752 -17.55 -26.65 30.25
C ASP A 752 -16.59 -27.25 29.20
N TYR A 753 -16.39 -26.57 28.07
CA TYR A 753 -15.54 -27.03 26.97
C TYR A 753 -14.03 -27.00 27.30
N TYR A 754 -13.56 -25.98 28.03
CA TYR A 754 -12.16 -25.80 28.39
C TYR A 754 -11.81 -26.26 29.81
N SER A 755 -12.73 -26.95 30.50
CA SER A 755 -12.58 -27.37 31.89
C SER A 755 -11.30 -28.17 32.22
N ASN A 756 -10.77 -28.93 31.26
CA ASN A 756 -9.53 -29.70 31.41
C ASN A 756 -8.26 -28.93 30.99
N VAL A 757 -8.38 -27.67 30.58
CA VAL A 757 -7.25 -26.84 30.15
C VAL A 757 -6.83 -25.94 31.30
N LYS A 758 -5.74 -26.29 31.96
CA LYS A 758 -5.14 -25.52 33.05
C LYS A 758 -3.67 -25.26 32.75
N PHE A 759 -3.23 -24.00 32.85
CA PHE A 759 -1.86 -23.59 32.51
C PHE A 759 -0.94 -23.42 33.73
N PHE A 760 -1.50 -23.04 34.88
CA PHE A 760 -0.75 -22.88 36.13
C PHE A 760 -1.64 -23.18 37.34
N GLU A 761 -1.01 -23.49 38.45
CA GLU A 761 -1.67 -23.72 39.73
C GLU A 761 -2.17 -22.40 40.31
N PHE A 762 -3.49 -22.32 40.55
CA PHE A 762 -4.13 -21.13 41.07
C PHE A 762 -5.35 -21.47 41.93
N ASP A 763 -5.38 -20.93 43.14
CA ASP A 763 -6.56 -20.98 44.02
C ASP A 763 -7.43 -19.74 43.77
N ASN A 764 -8.66 -19.97 43.33
CA ASN A 764 -9.64 -18.93 43.04
C ASN A 764 -9.98 -18.04 44.24
N SER A 765 -9.81 -18.54 45.48
CA SER A 765 -10.02 -17.74 46.69
C SER A 765 -9.04 -16.56 46.83
N LEU A 766 -7.88 -16.63 46.16
CA LEU A 766 -6.85 -15.59 46.21
C LEU A 766 -7.23 -14.32 45.42
N LEU A 767 -8.20 -14.38 44.51
CA LEU A 767 -8.73 -13.19 43.81
C LEU A 767 -9.51 -12.27 44.74
N GLU A 768 -10.00 -12.76 45.89
CA GLU A 768 -10.70 -11.94 46.90
C GLU A 768 -9.71 -11.08 47.72
N HIS A 769 -8.41 -11.38 47.63
CA HIS A 769 -7.32 -10.73 48.37
C HIS A 769 -6.22 -10.20 47.43
N GLU A 770 -6.62 -9.42 46.41
CA GLU A 770 -5.76 -8.93 45.31
C GLU A 770 -4.43 -8.30 45.76
N LYS A 771 -4.34 -7.72 46.97
CA LYS A 771 -3.12 -7.06 47.46
C LYS A 771 -1.95 -8.01 47.77
N HIS A 772 -2.21 -9.31 47.96
CA HIS A 772 -1.19 -10.29 48.34
C HIS A 772 -0.53 -11.02 47.15
N LEU A 773 -1.11 -10.90 45.94
CA LEU A 773 -0.68 -11.65 44.76
C LEU A 773 0.70 -11.23 44.20
N ARG A 774 1.19 -10.02 44.52
CA ARG A 774 2.44 -9.49 43.93
C ARG A 774 3.69 -10.30 44.27
N ASN A 775 3.70 -10.97 45.43
CA ASN A 775 4.86 -11.70 45.94
C ASN A 775 4.76 -13.23 45.70
N GLU A 776 3.65 -13.69 45.14
CA GLU A 776 3.41 -15.11 44.91
C GLU A 776 4.10 -15.60 43.62
N LYS A 777 4.50 -16.87 43.64
CA LYS A 777 4.98 -17.58 42.45
C LYS A 777 3.90 -18.56 41.99
N PHE A 778 3.43 -18.37 40.77
CA PHE A 778 2.45 -19.24 40.14
C PHE A 778 3.18 -20.30 39.33
N MET A 779 3.13 -21.54 39.82
CA MET A 779 3.81 -22.69 39.22
C MET A 779 3.02 -23.22 38.03
N ILE A 780 3.72 -23.70 37.01
CA ILE A 780 3.10 -24.44 35.89
C ILE A 780 2.29 -25.63 36.43
N SER A 781 1.13 -25.88 35.83
CA SER A 781 0.30 -27.04 36.17
C SER A 781 0.89 -28.33 35.60
N ASP A 782 0.55 -29.47 36.21
CA ASP A 782 1.01 -30.77 35.73
C ASP A 782 0.46 -31.09 34.33
N GLU A 783 -0.77 -30.68 34.03
CA GLU A 783 -1.39 -30.88 32.72
C GLU A 783 -0.64 -30.11 31.61
N PHE A 784 -0.39 -28.80 31.82
CA PHE A 784 0.32 -28.00 30.81
C PHE A 784 1.77 -28.44 30.66
N LYS A 785 2.41 -28.84 31.76
CA LYS A 785 3.74 -29.44 31.71
C LYS A 785 3.77 -30.71 30.86
N SER A 786 2.77 -31.59 30.99
CA SER A 786 2.63 -32.79 30.15
C SER A 786 2.42 -32.44 28.68
N PHE A 787 1.71 -31.37 28.34
CA PHE A 787 1.54 -30.95 26.94
C PHE A 787 2.87 -30.46 26.35
N LEU A 788 3.73 -29.81 27.15
CA LEU A 788 5.03 -29.32 26.70
C LEU A 788 6.07 -30.43 26.45
N ASP A 789 5.80 -31.67 26.85
CA ASP A 789 6.61 -32.85 26.49
C ASP A 789 6.45 -33.23 25.01
N SER A 790 5.36 -32.80 24.37
CA SER A 790 5.16 -32.94 22.92
C SER A 790 5.85 -31.81 22.16
N ASP A 791 6.89 -32.14 21.41
CA ASP A 791 7.58 -31.16 20.55
C ASP A 791 6.60 -30.47 19.59
N THR A 792 5.66 -31.23 19.02
CA THR A 792 4.64 -30.69 18.10
C THR A 792 3.78 -29.63 18.78
N TYR A 793 3.30 -29.89 19.99
CA TYR A 793 2.48 -28.94 20.74
C TYR A 793 3.29 -27.69 21.09
N LYS A 794 4.50 -27.89 21.62
CA LYS A 794 5.38 -26.80 22.03
C LYS A 794 5.69 -25.85 20.88
N TYR A 795 6.05 -26.37 19.71
CA TYR A 795 6.32 -25.55 18.53
C TYR A 795 5.10 -24.76 18.07
N LEU A 796 3.93 -25.40 17.96
CA LEU A 796 2.71 -24.73 17.52
C LEU A 796 2.21 -23.69 18.53
N LEU A 797 2.39 -23.95 19.82
CA LEU A 797 2.09 -22.97 20.85
C LEU A 797 3.02 -21.76 20.72
N ASP A 798 4.33 -21.99 20.63
CA ASP A 798 5.33 -20.92 20.52
C ASP A 798 5.08 -20.02 19.30
N ASP A 799 4.73 -20.63 18.17
CA ASP A 799 4.34 -19.95 16.93
C ASP A 799 3.10 -19.05 17.11
N VAL A 800 2.04 -19.54 17.76
CA VAL A 800 0.85 -18.72 18.05
C VAL A 800 1.18 -17.56 19.00
N LEU A 801 2.06 -17.79 19.98
CA LEU A 801 2.48 -16.75 20.92
C LEU A 801 3.30 -15.67 20.23
N ASP A 802 4.27 -16.05 19.40
CA ASP A 802 5.11 -15.11 18.66
C ASP A 802 4.30 -14.33 17.62
N PHE A 803 3.39 -15.00 16.90
CA PHE A 803 2.47 -14.32 15.99
C PHE A 803 1.62 -13.26 16.72
N GLY A 804 1.03 -13.62 17.87
CA GLY A 804 0.23 -12.68 18.65
C GLY A 804 1.05 -11.49 19.18
N LEU A 805 2.32 -11.72 19.57
CA LEU A 805 3.21 -10.67 20.04
C LEU A 805 3.68 -9.75 18.91
N ASP A 806 4.07 -10.30 17.76
CA ASP A 806 4.43 -9.53 16.56
C ASP A 806 3.25 -8.65 16.13
N LYS A 807 2.03 -9.23 16.08
CA LYS A 807 0.81 -8.50 15.76
C LYS A 807 0.50 -7.38 16.76
N TYR A 808 0.80 -7.58 18.05
CA TYR A 808 0.68 -6.53 19.06
C TYR A 808 1.64 -5.36 18.80
N LEU A 809 2.90 -5.66 18.49
CA LEU A 809 3.93 -4.65 18.26
C LEU A 809 3.63 -3.79 17.04
N ASP A 810 3.15 -4.42 15.97
CA ASP A 810 2.84 -3.72 14.73
C ASP A 810 1.55 -2.87 14.83
N ASN A 811 0.51 -3.39 15.50
CA ASN A 811 -0.84 -2.82 15.38
C ASN A 811 -1.42 -2.23 16.67
N TYR A 812 -0.88 -2.56 17.85
CA TYR A 812 -1.52 -2.24 19.13
C TYR A 812 -0.56 -1.66 20.18
N MET A 813 0.68 -1.34 19.82
CA MET A 813 1.64 -0.74 20.76
C MET A 813 1.25 0.68 21.19
N GLN A 814 0.53 1.43 20.34
CA GLN A 814 0.05 2.79 20.65
C GLN A 814 -1.36 2.76 21.25
N THR A 815 -1.51 2.27 22.48
CA THR A 815 -2.83 2.28 23.14
C THR A 815 -3.12 3.64 23.78
N ASP A 816 -4.39 4.05 23.74
CA ASP A 816 -4.93 5.03 24.67
C ASP A 816 -4.83 4.48 26.12
N SER A 817 -5.20 5.28 27.12
CA SER A 817 -5.15 4.98 28.56
C SER A 817 -5.87 3.68 29.03
N VAL A 818 -6.49 2.92 28.13
CA VAL A 818 -7.34 1.75 28.45
C VAL A 818 -7.07 0.52 27.56
N ASN A 819 -5.83 0.31 27.11
CA ASN A 819 -5.43 -0.83 26.27
C ASN A 819 -6.21 -0.94 24.93
N LEU A 820 -6.75 0.19 24.44
CA LEU A 820 -7.45 0.30 23.17
C LEU A 820 -6.67 1.25 22.27
N ASN A 821 -6.20 0.77 21.11
CA ASN A 821 -5.60 1.60 20.07
C ASN A 821 -6.69 2.29 19.24
N LEU A 822 -6.51 3.60 19.02
CA LEU A 822 -7.40 4.43 18.21
C LEU A 822 -7.47 3.91 16.76
N TYR A 823 -8.68 3.96 16.20
CA TYR A 823 -9.01 3.57 14.82
C TYR A 823 -8.74 2.11 14.48
N SER A 824 -8.45 1.26 15.46
CA SER A 824 -8.40 -0.19 15.28
C SER A 824 -9.78 -0.82 15.51
N LYS A 825 -9.98 -2.04 15.01
CA LYS A 825 -11.23 -2.78 15.11
C LYS A 825 -11.30 -3.68 16.35
N TYR A 826 -12.45 -3.66 17.01
CA TYR A 826 -12.72 -4.48 18.19
C TYR A 826 -14.10 -5.14 18.12
N SER A 827 -14.15 -6.41 18.49
CA SER A 827 -15.43 -7.06 18.79
C SER A 827 -15.91 -6.65 20.19
N ARG A 828 -17.19 -6.86 20.49
CA ARG A 828 -17.73 -6.61 21.84
C ARG A 828 -17.03 -7.44 22.92
N LYS A 829 -16.62 -8.67 22.60
CA LYS A 829 -15.87 -9.55 23.50
C LYS A 829 -14.48 -8.99 23.79
N ASP A 830 -13.79 -8.47 22.77
CA ASP A 830 -12.50 -7.80 22.95
C ASP A 830 -12.63 -6.60 23.87
N VAL A 831 -13.68 -5.79 23.71
CA VAL A 831 -13.89 -4.61 24.55
C VAL A 831 -14.14 -5.00 26.01
N CYS A 832 -14.95 -6.04 26.28
CA CYS A 832 -15.12 -6.55 27.64
C CYS A 832 -13.77 -6.98 28.25
N ARG A 833 -12.94 -7.69 27.46
CA ARG A 833 -11.62 -8.18 27.86
C ARG A 833 -10.64 -7.03 28.14
N LEU A 834 -10.57 -6.03 27.26
CA LEU A 834 -9.59 -4.93 27.31
C LEU A 834 -9.97 -3.86 28.33
N LEU A 835 -11.27 -3.63 28.55
CA LEU A 835 -11.77 -2.80 29.65
C LEU A 835 -11.73 -3.52 31.02
N ASN A 836 -11.19 -4.75 31.08
CA ASN A 836 -11.04 -5.57 32.27
C ASN A 836 -12.37 -5.86 32.99
N TRP A 837 -13.46 -6.07 32.24
CA TRP A 837 -14.74 -6.46 32.82
C TRP A 837 -14.66 -7.82 33.50
N SER A 838 -15.51 -8.06 34.49
CA SER A 838 -15.47 -9.33 35.23
C SER A 838 -15.92 -10.54 34.43
N HIS A 839 -16.82 -10.34 33.45
CA HIS A 839 -17.45 -11.39 32.66
C HIS A 839 -17.63 -10.93 31.20
N ASP A 840 -17.74 -11.90 30.30
CA ASP A 840 -18.10 -11.68 28.89
C ASP A 840 -19.60 -11.32 28.75
N ASP A 841 -19.90 -10.03 28.89
CA ASP A 841 -21.25 -9.49 28.74
C ASP A 841 -21.60 -9.14 27.27
N SER A 842 -20.76 -9.54 26.30
CA SER A 842 -20.86 -9.12 24.90
C SER A 842 -22.22 -9.41 24.24
N SER A 843 -22.85 -10.52 24.62
CA SER A 843 -24.18 -10.92 24.11
C SER A 843 -25.33 -10.05 24.64
N THR A 844 -25.14 -9.39 25.77
CA THR A 844 -26.14 -8.53 26.43
C THR A 844 -25.90 -7.04 26.18
N MET A 845 -24.82 -6.71 25.47
CA MET A 845 -24.41 -5.35 25.13
C MET A 845 -25.16 -4.85 23.89
N TYR A 846 -26.44 -4.50 24.06
CA TYR A 846 -27.33 -4.03 23.00
C TYR A 846 -27.10 -2.56 22.65
N GLY A 847 -25.96 -2.26 22.03
CA GLY A 847 -25.59 -0.91 21.58
C GLY A 847 -24.77 -0.13 22.60
N TYR A 848 -25.12 -0.12 23.88
CA TYR A 848 -24.26 0.46 24.93
C TYR A 848 -24.57 -0.17 26.29
N GLN A 849 -23.63 -0.05 27.22
CA GLN A 849 -23.81 -0.52 28.60
C GLN A 849 -22.87 0.20 29.57
N ALA A 850 -23.42 0.92 30.55
CA ALA A 850 -22.62 1.52 31.62
C ALA A 850 -22.36 0.49 32.74
N LYS A 851 -21.09 0.12 32.97
CA LYS A 851 -20.67 -0.84 34.00
C LYS A 851 -19.18 -0.64 34.34
N HIS A 852 -18.79 -0.91 35.59
CA HIS A 852 -17.39 -0.88 36.02
C HIS A 852 -16.65 0.43 35.67
N ASP A 853 -17.30 1.58 35.88
CA ASP A 853 -16.78 2.92 35.54
C ASP A 853 -16.42 3.12 34.05
N THR A 854 -17.02 2.31 33.18
CA THR A 854 -16.87 2.40 31.73
C THR A 854 -18.23 2.30 31.02
N CYS A 855 -18.35 2.92 29.86
CA CYS A 855 -19.52 2.82 29.00
C CYS A 855 -19.09 2.71 27.54
N PRO A 856 -18.85 1.49 27.03
CA PRO A 856 -18.64 1.29 25.60
C PRO A 856 -19.97 1.47 24.84
N ILE A 857 -19.89 2.20 23.72
CA ILE A 857 -21.00 2.55 22.83
C ILE A 857 -20.66 2.02 21.44
N PHE A 858 -21.52 1.15 20.91
CA PHE A 858 -21.40 0.50 19.62
C PHE A 858 -22.47 0.99 18.68
N VAL A 859 -22.05 1.55 17.54
CA VAL A 859 -22.94 2.12 16.53
C VAL A 859 -22.69 1.48 15.17
N THR A 860 -23.77 1.09 14.50
CA THR A 860 -23.77 0.68 13.09
C THR A 860 -24.49 1.77 12.30
N LEU A 861 -23.79 2.48 11.43
CA LEU A 861 -24.35 3.64 10.72
C LEU A 861 -25.39 3.25 9.67
N LYS A 862 -25.08 2.27 8.82
CA LYS A 862 -26.01 1.71 7.82
C LYS A 862 -26.59 0.40 8.33
N LYS A 863 -27.88 0.46 8.61
CA LYS A 863 -28.70 -0.67 9.07
C LYS A 863 -29.35 -1.33 7.85
N THR A 864 -29.43 -2.66 7.83
CA THR A 864 -30.11 -3.40 6.75
C THR A 864 -31.60 -3.05 6.69
N GLU A 865 -32.21 -3.15 5.50
CA GLU A 865 -33.61 -2.73 5.28
C GLU A 865 -34.62 -3.50 6.15
N ASP A 866 -34.26 -4.72 6.56
CA ASP A 866 -35.08 -5.66 7.37
C ASP A 866 -35.04 -5.40 8.90
N ILE A 867 -34.38 -4.33 9.37
CA ILE A 867 -34.32 -3.97 10.80
C ILE A 867 -35.56 -3.15 11.21
N SER A 868 -36.09 -3.41 12.42
CA SER A 868 -37.25 -2.69 12.96
C SER A 868 -37.07 -1.16 12.92
N GLU A 869 -38.11 -0.42 12.55
CA GLU A 869 -38.15 1.05 12.57
C GLU A 869 -37.81 1.61 13.95
N SER A 870 -38.15 0.87 15.01
CA SER A 870 -37.84 1.23 16.40
C SER A 870 -36.34 1.23 16.75
N THR A 871 -35.50 0.74 15.82
CA THR A 871 -34.04 0.66 15.91
C THR A 871 -33.33 1.44 14.79
N LYS A 872 -34.07 2.09 13.88
CA LYS A 872 -33.54 3.02 12.84
C LYS A 872 -33.20 4.40 13.44
N TYR A 873 -32.36 4.39 14.46
CA TYR A 873 -31.79 5.60 15.06
C TYR A 873 -31.05 6.43 13.99
N LYS A 874 -31.08 7.76 14.15
CA LYS A 874 -30.41 8.71 13.26
C LYS A 874 -29.04 9.08 13.81
N GLU A 875 -28.20 8.11 14.11
CA GLU A 875 -26.83 8.40 14.52
C GLU A 875 -26.04 8.95 13.33
N THR A 876 -25.32 10.05 13.54
CA THR A 876 -24.57 10.70 12.46
C THR A 876 -23.40 11.50 13.01
N PHE A 877 -22.37 11.66 12.19
CA PHE A 877 -21.34 12.63 12.47
C PHE A 877 -21.83 14.05 12.14
N GLU A 878 -21.73 14.96 13.11
CA GLU A 878 -21.89 16.40 12.86
C GLU A 878 -20.57 17.03 12.40
N SER A 879 -19.43 16.45 12.83
CA SER A 879 -18.07 16.79 12.40
C SER A 879 -17.12 15.67 12.82
N ARG A 880 -15.83 15.76 12.46
CA ARG A 880 -14.79 14.82 12.94
C ARG A 880 -14.64 14.76 14.47
N TYR A 881 -15.24 15.69 15.21
CA TYR A 881 -15.19 15.78 16.67
C TYR A 881 -16.49 15.51 17.38
N ILE A 882 -17.61 15.58 16.67
CA ILE A 882 -18.94 15.56 17.28
C ILE A 882 -19.74 14.47 16.62
N PHE A 883 -20.15 13.51 17.43
CA PHE A 883 -21.00 12.41 17.03
C PHE A 883 -22.36 12.54 17.72
N SER A 884 -23.43 12.54 16.93
CA SER A 884 -24.81 12.56 17.42
C SER A 884 -25.24 11.12 17.71
N TRP A 885 -25.46 10.82 18.98
CA TRP A 885 -25.76 9.46 19.46
C TRP A 885 -27.12 9.41 20.14
N MET A 886 -27.94 8.44 19.72
CA MET A 886 -29.24 8.18 20.30
C MET A 886 -29.23 6.93 21.18
N THR A 887 -29.93 7.00 22.30
CA THR A 887 -30.07 5.88 23.23
C THR A 887 -31.02 4.80 22.67
N ARG A 888 -31.12 3.66 23.35
CA ARG A 888 -32.18 2.68 23.08
C ARG A 888 -33.56 3.31 23.23
N SER A 889 -34.55 2.79 22.50
CA SER A 889 -35.93 3.28 22.55
C SER A 889 -36.57 3.05 23.93
N LYS A 890 -37.59 3.84 24.25
CA LYS A 890 -38.28 3.85 25.56
C LYS A 890 -37.35 4.25 26.71
N ARG A 891 -36.51 5.27 26.46
CA ARG A 891 -35.64 5.89 27.45
C ARG A 891 -35.92 7.39 27.51
N THR A 892 -35.77 7.93 28.71
CA THR A 892 -35.97 9.33 29.08
C THR A 892 -34.80 9.76 29.96
N LEU A 893 -34.61 11.06 30.19
CA LEU A 893 -33.57 11.58 31.08
C LEU A 893 -33.71 11.07 32.53
N LYS A 894 -34.90 10.58 32.90
CA LYS A 894 -35.19 9.98 34.21
C LYS A 894 -34.93 8.47 34.27
N SER A 895 -34.60 7.84 33.15
CA SER A 895 -34.34 6.40 33.12
C SER A 895 -33.04 6.09 33.87
N LYS A 896 -33.04 5.05 34.73
CA LYS A 896 -31.88 4.69 35.58
C LYS A 896 -30.57 4.63 34.78
N GLU A 897 -30.58 3.95 33.65
CA GLU A 897 -29.43 3.80 32.76
C GLU A 897 -28.88 5.15 32.23
N ILE A 898 -29.76 6.13 32.02
CA ILE A 898 -29.35 7.47 31.57
C ILE A 898 -28.79 8.27 32.73
N LEU A 899 -29.36 8.13 33.93
CA LEU A 899 -28.82 8.72 35.15
C LEU A 899 -27.43 8.15 35.47
N ASP A 900 -27.21 6.85 35.27
CA ASP A 900 -25.91 6.21 35.44
C ASP A 900 -24.85 6.80 34.48
N ILE A 901 -25.27 7.30 33.31
CA ILE A 901 -24.41 8.01 32.34
C ILE A 901 -24.19 9.47 32.76
N THR A 902 -25.25 10.20 33.08
CA THR A 902 -25.18 11.65 33.29
C THR A 902 -24.72 12.08 34.68
N GLN A 903 -24.85 11.21 35.69
CA GLN A 903 -24.52 11.54 37.09
C GLN A 903 -23.21 10.93 37.58
N ASN A 904 -22.61 9.99 36.86
CA ASN A 904 -21.35 9.36 37.25
C ASN A 904 -20.15 10.09 36.65
N GLU A 905 -19.56 11.02 37.41
CA GLU A 905 -18.41 11.82 36.97
C GLU A 905 -17.15 10.98 36.65
N ASN A 906 -17.05 9.76 37.17
CA ASN A 906 -15.91 8.86 36.92
C ASN A 906 -16.13 7.94 35.70
N LEU A 907 -17.29 8.01 35.05
CA LEU A 907 -17.63 7.13 33.93
C LEU A 907 -16.84 7.50 32.68
N ARG A 908 -16.10 6.54 32.14
CA ARG A 908 -15.38 6.71 30.86
C ARG A 908 -16.19 6.15 29.71
N MET A 909 -16.68 7.03 28.83
CA MET A 909 -17.44 6.65 27.63
C MET A 909 -16.50 6.39 26.45
N HIS A 910 -16.67 5.26 25.78
CA HIS A 910 -15.82 4.82 24.67
C HIS A 910 -16.67 4.57 23.43
N LEU A 911 -16.35 5.24 22.31
CA LEU A 911 -17.16 5.16 21.09
C LEU A 911 -16.55 4.15 20.10
N PHE A 912 -17.39 3.24 19.62
CA PHE A 912 -17.08 2.22 18.62
C PHE A 912 -18.08 2.30 17.47
N VAL A 913 -17.60 2.48 16.24
CA VAL A 913 -18.47 2.71 15.07
C VAL A 913 -18.07 1.78 13.94
N LYS A 914 -19.06 1.26 13.21
CA LYS A 914 -18.85 0.57 11.95
C LYS A 914 -19.83 1.07 10.89
N LYS A 915 -19.47 0.87 9.62
CA LYS A 915 -20.29 1.30 8.49
C LYS A 915 -21.53 0.43 8.35
N SER A 916 -21.36 -0.88 8.22
CA SER A 916 -22.45 -1.86 8.14
C SER A 916 -21.98 -3.27 8.53
N ASP A 917 -22.92 -4.17 8.79
CA ASP A 917 -22.60 -5.60 9.01
C ASP A 917 -21.96 -6.24 7.77
N ASP A 918 -22.44 -5.91 6.57
CA ASP A 918 -21.90 -6.45 5.31
C ASP A 918 -20.46 -6.00 5.02
N ALA A 919 -20.12 -4.77 5.41
CA ALA A 919 -18.80 -4.20 5.14
C ALA A 919 -17.76 -4.57 6.20
N ASP A 920 -18.14 -4.53 7.49
CA ASP A 920 -17.21 -4.61 8.61
C ASP A 920 -17.37 -5.87 9.47
N GLY A 921 -18.37 -6.71 9.21
CA GLY A 921 -18.63 -7.91 10.00
C GLY A 921 -19.01 -7.57 11.44
N ASN A 922 -18.42 -8.28 12.41
CA ASN A 922 -18.76 -8.16 13.83
C ASN A 922 -17.90 -7.18 14.63
N GLU A 923 -16.89 -6.58 14.01
CA GLU A 923 -15.97 -5.66 14.68
C GLU A 923 -16.31 -4.19 14.36
N PHE A 924 -15.87 -3.29 15.25
CA PHE A 924 -16.15 -1.86 15.19
C PHE A 924 -14.86 -1.06 15.38
N TYR A 925 -14.70 0.03 14.63
CA TYR A 925 -13.59 0.96 14.80
C TYR A 925 -13.71 1.71 16.12
N TYR A 926 -12.68 1.67 16.96
CA TYR A 926 -12.60 2.48 18.17
C TYR A 926 -12.26 3.93 17.81
N LEU A 927 -13.13 4.88 18.18
CA LEU A 927 -12.94 6.31 17.89
C LEU A 927 -12.43 7.12 19.08
N GLY A 928 -12.10 6.45 20.18
CA GLY A 928 -11.56 7.09 21.38
C GLY A 928 -12.59 7.30 22.48
N GLN A 929 -12.10 7.92 23.56
CA GLN A 929 -12.94 8.39 24.65
C GLN A 929 -13.76 9.62 24.21
N VAL A 930 -14.97 9.73 24.74
CA VAL A 930 -15.90 10.82 24.45
C VAL A 930 -16.45 11.45 25.74
N ASN A 931 -16.80 12.73 25.64
CA ASN A 931 -17.62 13.43 26.63
C ASN A 931 -19.01 13.67 26.06
N HIS A 932 -20.05 13.75 26.89
CA HIS A 932 -21.41 14.02 26.46
C HIS A 932 -21.87 15.42 26.91
N ASP A 933 -22.89 15.95 26.24
CA ASP A 933 -23.66 17.10 26.73
C ASP A 933 -24.79 16.65 27.69
N ASP A 934 -25.66 17.56 28.12
CA ASP A 934 -26.77 17.22 29.03
C ASP A 934 -27.81 16.27 28.40
N GLY A 935 -27.75 16.08 27.08
CA GLY A 935 -28.71 15.33 26.29
C GLY A 935 -30.10 15.98 26.25
N TYR A 936 -30.92 15.60 25.27
CA TYR A 936 -32.31 16.06 25.19
C TYR A 936 -33.25 14.94 24.77
N GLU A 937 -34.49 14.99 25.26
CA GLU A 937 -35.52 14.00 24.92
C GLU A 937 -36.11 14.29 23.54
N THR A 938 -36.29 13.24 22.74
CA THR A 938 -36.98 13.28 21.45
C THR A 938 -37.78 11.98 21.27
N THR A 939 -38.25 11.68 20.06
CA THR A 939 -39.05 10.48 19.78
C THR A 939 -38.59 9.74 18.53
N ILE A 940 -38.76 8.42 18.52
CA ILE A 940 -38.55 7.54 17.37
C ILE A 940 -39.81 6.73 17.08
N LYS A 941 -40.12 6.49 15.81
CA LYS A 941 -41.27 5.65 15.40
C LYS A 941 -40.94 4.17 15.53
N ASN A 942 -41.91 3.37 15.93
CA ASN A 942 -41.84 1.91 15.83
C ASN A 942 -42.53 1.41 14.55
N ASP A 943 -42.44 0.10 14.27
CA ASP A 943 -43.01 -0.56 13.07
C ASP A 943 -44.54 -0.38 12.90
N LYS A 944 -45.22 0.10 13.96
CA LYS A 944 -46.66 0.38 13.98
C LYS A 944 -46.96 1.88 13.90
N GLY A 945 -45.96 2.72 13.61
CA GLY A 945 -46.07 4.18 13.54
C GLY A 945 -46.21 4.90 14.89
N THR A 946 -46.08 4.19 16.02
CA THR A 946 -46.19 4.78 17.36
C THR A 946 -44.88 5.43 17.78
N LEU A 947 -44.94 6.66 18.32
CA LEU A 947 -43.77 7.37 18.83
C LEU A 947 -43.35 6.83 20.20
N SER A 948 -42.08 6.47 20.34
CA SER A 948 -41.45 6.06 21.60
C SER A 948 -40.40 7.09 22.02
N PRO A 949 -40.28 7.40 23.32
CA PRO A 949 -39.28 8.36 23.80
C PRO A 949 -37.86 7.80 23.65
N ILE A 950 -36.92 8.70 23.34
CA ILE A 950 -35.50 8.42 23.16
C ILE A 950 -34.69 9.65 23.60
N VAL A 951 -33.47 9.46 24.11
CA VAL A 951 -32.58 10.57 24.45
C VAL A 951 -31.51 10.69 23.36
N ASN A 952 -31.21 11.92 22.93
CA ASN A 952 -30.10 12.21 22.03
C ASN A 952 -29.00 12.96 22.79
N PHE A 953 -27.76 12.55 22.60
CA PHE A 953 -26.55 13.17 23.14
C PHE A 953 -25.63 13.62 22.01
N LYS A 954 -24.97 14.76 22.23
CA LYS A 954 -23.81 15.15 21.42
C LYS A 954 -22.53 14.69 22.10
N LEU A 955 -21.89 13.68 21.50
CA LEU A 955 -20.63 13.14 21.98
C LEU A 955 -19.47 13.93 21.38
N SER A 956 -18.68 14.58 22.24
CA SER A 956 -17.44 15.25 21.89
C SER A 956 -16.27 14.29 22.03
N LEU A 957 -15.64 13.91 20.91
CA LEU A 957 -14.49 13.03 20.89
C LEU A 957 -13.23 13.72 21.41
N HIS A 958 -12.43 13.01 22.21
CA HIS A 958 -11.15 13.51 22.70
C HIS A 958 -10.10 13.62 21.59
N HIS A 959 -10.21 12.75 20.57
CA HIS A 959 -9.40 12.76 19.36
C HIS A 959 -10.31 12.89 18.14
N PRO A 960 -9.95 13.71 17.13
CA PRO A 960 -10.73 13.77 15.89
C PRO A 960 -10.72 12.42 15.19
N VAL A 961 -11.79 12.03 14.51
CA VAL A 961 -11.72 10.89 13.58
C VAL A 961 -10.77 11.26 12.45
N LYS A 962 -9.85 10.35 12.10
CA LYS A 962 -9.01 10.50 10.90
C LYS A 962 -9.87 10.78 9.69
N GLU A 963 -9.43 11.69 8.83
CA GLU A 963 -10.24 12.15 7.70
C GLU A 963 -10.69 11.01 6.80
N GLU A 964 -9.78 10.08 6.52
CA GLU A 964 -10.06 8.94 5.67
C GLU A 964 -11.10 8.04 6.34
N LEU A 965 -10.93 7.71 7.62
CA LEU A 965 -11.91 6.92 8.36
C LEU A 965 -13.26 7.66 8.48
N TYR A 966 -13.25 8.98 8.62
CA TYR A 966 -14.45 9.79 8.68
C TYR A 966 -15.22 9.75 7.36
N ASN A 967 -14.53 9.95 6.24
CA ASN A 967 -15.10 9.84 4.90
C ASN A 967 -15.59 8.42 4.64
N TYR A 968 -14.83 7.41 5.07
CA TYR A 968 -15.24 6.01 4.99
C TYR A 968 -16.58 5.75 5.68
N LEU A 969 -16.72 6.23 6.92
CA LEU A 969 -17.89 6.00 7.76
C LEU A 969 -19.10 6.83 7.29
N ASN A 970 -18.89 8.06 6.81
CA ASN A 970 -19.96 8.98 6.40
C ASN A 970 -20.37 8.88 4.93
N GLU A 971 -19.45 8.60 4.02
CA GLU A 971 -19.77 8.59 2.61
C GLU A 971 -20.55 7.30 2.27
N ASP A 972 -21.76 7.48 1.75
CA ASP A 972 -22.19 6.65 0.64
C ASP A 972 -21.12 6.79 -0.43
N ILE A 973 -20.21 5.82 -0.54
CA ILE A 973 -19.40 5.61 -1.75
C ILE A 973 -20.37 5.10 -2.84
N GLY A 974 -21.51 5.79 -3.01
CA GLY A 974 -22.73 5.43 -3.71
C GLY A 974 -22.94 6.33 -4.91
#